data_AF-F7ZC79-F1
#
_entry.id   AF-F7ZC79-F1
#
_cell.length_a   1.000
_cell.length_b   1.000
_cell.length_c   1.000
_cell.angle_alpha   90.00
_cell.angle_beta   90.00
_cell.angle_gamma   90.00
#
_symmetry.space_group_name_H-M   'P 1'
#
loop_
_entity.id
_entity.type
_entity.pdbx_description
1 polymer ?
#
loop_
_entity_poly.entity_id
_entity_poly.type
_entity_poly.pdbx_seq_one_letter_code
_entity_poly.pdbx_strand_id
1 'polypeptide(L)'
;MSLLRTSLRHLMALFVITVGMASAAVAACSDFDEISLDELAPANIREVQLGLRTAYRDPNPALADGKLGRYTRERLRVLCEGVPRPDGLDEVRSTLRLTIQYARLQQNWPGWSTQLFTMSLPKADDPQADPALALRLAGTTAMTTLALGRRTLTYDCATSSGVLSQIPDADQALNTLTTIFRDKSEVQVCELLPVAGGLDAWQQGMERLGQIEARRPGALGILESKDFITWIAAEKTENRLRRLVGTVDTVIKLIEDYAAQAGVPAPYTGGPCSPQTTEETLTYYALEENDVADLSFLVSLTPILEGFRAEKPGYDSPQALWRDLRPVLAVDLGDCILDEIEKLVTGNEKLPLSFLLRPSVTDKLQGNPAFETALPVVESMITVREPTKAGLVNRIQTALMEAQKDAIDAEVDAAADVLAAASEPVPPPTDTALLELDTDAEPDPTPRMTVTDATDQAVASAIDNPELSQALQDTPLSDVTVPELMRAQARAALEEAATAQAERKVEAQVQGIEPSVTSDWTLTEALQKEILALPFIQATIADATAEGLVERLAPLTGVAYPSRRLFTQAVENVSELDGKGELSRFVTERLVQKAEKTIDDPQVTRIYEPLEIEDCDCVSERVSDDLQVYGFYPFWLAQPPAAKIPQADPEAEEEEPKQQTKVDFSVVDHIAFYGLEFSKGDGDRALLYNRGQWRAARRQFINSAHQYRAKAELAFDLRDWMDWTRADIEYVVDDIATEMGAFNRVEGRKLEHVRAAIPTLFDPMRPDGVTLIFHDYKGTRLTKENMRTMVSIIRRVYQELPDRETSTLNVAFDFPVVAETEEQRQEGVFDDLYELLVPNEIEVLNNNDQGFLRSSISSLNPFQNADAQTDTSRETVEIVNKILLFLERPTSDAKKDLRVRMEEGLFRGTVRADILRSIIPVVPPGGHRFVKSTPHEDAFDTTPPKEFSQFEDDVVYFKDNFSGIGFWPVLDPLSDDNAEMTSIIAKYFDKPLAPALAGFEGVITSTCNYWCPNRAKITLGAIALFVLVGVLTWRSFYSGLADQLAFRFMWIGLVWSGNVVLIGTLFILATCDPHAVWPGRFMWALIWVLGFMLVLNSYQRFKNGPMP
;
A
#
# COMPACT_ATOMS: atom_id res chain seq x y z
N MET A 1 67.18 -16.70 0.67
CA MET A 1 66.66 -18.07 0.42
C MET A 1 65.79 -18.61 1.56
N SER A 2 66.26 -18.70 2.81
CA SER A 2 65.44 -19.24 3.93
C SER A 2 64.05 -18.56 4.05
N LEU A 3 64.02 -17.23 4.09
CA LEU A 3 62.81 -16.40 4.19
C LEU A 3 61.77 -16.65 3.08
N LEU A 4 62.17 -17.03 1.86
CA LEU A 4 61.23 -17.33 0.78
C LEU A 4 60.47 -18.65 1.01
N ARG A 5 61.07 -19.61 1.74
CA ARG A 5 60.48 -20.92 2.03
C ARG A 5 59.45 -20.87 3.15
N THR A 6 59.57 -19.93 4.09
CA THR A 6 58.59 -19.71 5.16
C THR A 6 57.36 -18.97 4.64
N SER A 7 57.53 -17.88 3.89
CA SER A 7 56.39 -17.09 3.36
C SER A 7 55.44 -17.94 2.50
N LEU A 8 55.97 -18.81 1.62
CA LEU A 8 55.15 -19.67 0.76
C LEU A 8 54.34 -20.71 1.55
N ARG A 9 54.84 -21.18 2.71
CA ARG A 9 54.15 -22.14 3.56
C ARG A 9 53.03 -21.50 4.39
N HIS A 10 53.21 -20.26 4.83
CA HIS A 10 52.16 -19.54 5.56
C HIS A 10 51.01 -19.12 4.64
N LEU A 11 51.30 -18.74 3.39
CA LEU A 11 50.28 -18.45 2.37
C LEU A 11 49.35 -19.63 2.06
N MET A 12 49.88 -20.85 1.96
CA MET A 12 49.03 -22.05 1.79
C MET A 12 48.29 -22.50 3.06
N ALA A 13 48.81 -22.18 4.25
CA ALA A 13 48.15 -22.56 5.51
C ALA A 13 46.94 -21.68 5.85
N LEU A 14 46.96 -20.40 5.44
CA LEU A 14 45.87 -19.45 5.72
C LEU A 14 44.58 -19.77 4.94
N PHE A 15 44.71 -20.39 3.76
CA PHE A 15 43.59 -20.63 2.82
C PHE A 15 42.64 -21.78 3.23
N VAL A 16 42.97 -22.56 4.27
CA VAL A 16 42.26 -23.80 4.63
C VAL A 16 41.35 -23.65 5.87
N ILE A 17 41.48 -22.56 6.63
CA ILE A 17 40.91 -22.44 7.99
C ILE A 17 39.57 -21.67 8.03
N THR A 18 39.21 -20.90 7.00
CA THR A 18 38.10 -19.92 7.04
C THR A 18 36.71 -20.44 6.63
N VAL A 19 36.49 -21.75 6.44
CA VAL A 19 35.19 -22.29 5.96
C VAL A 19 34.50 -23.18 6.99
N GLY A 20 33.59 -22.60 7.77
CA GLY A 20 32.61 -23.32 8.61
C GLY A 20 31.70 -22.42 9.45
N MET A 21 30.38 -22.47 9.14
CA MET A 21 29.18 -21.84 9.76
C MET A 21 28.36 -21.07 8.69
N ALA A 22 27.02 -20.92 8.77
CA ALA A 22 25.95 -21.66 9.47
C ALA A 22 24.57 -21.22 8.88
N SER A 23 23.46 -21.90 9.24
CA SER A 23 22.09 -21.49 8.86
C SER A 23 21.03 -22.07 9.81
N ALA A 24 20.05 -21.26 10.23
CA ALA A 24 18.98 -21.63 11.17
C ALA A 24 17.59 -21.47 10.55
N ALA A 25 16.63 -22.27 11.00
CA ALA A 25 15.21 -22.16 10.68
C ALA A 25 14.47 -21.27 11.70
N VAL A 26 13.16 -21.04 11.49
CA VAL A 26 12.29 -20.30 12.43
C VAL A 26 12.25 -21.05 13.76
N ALA A 27 12.56 -20.36 14.86
CA ALA A 27 12.79 -21.00 16.15
C ALA A 27 11.49 -21.24 16.94
N ALA A 28 11.32 -22.46 17.44
CA ALA A 28 10.20 -22.87 18.29
C ALA A 28 10.58 -22.86 19.78
N CYS A 29 9.60 -23.00 20.69
CA CYS A 29 9.84 -23.09 22.14
C CYS A 29 10.84 -24.19 22.54
N SER A 30 10.98 -25.26 21.75
CA SER A 30 11.99 -26.31 21.93
C SER A 30 13.42 -25.77 21.90
N ASP A 31 13.66 -24.71 21.15
CA ASP A 31 15.01 -24.31 20.73
C ASP A 31 15.73 -23.54 21.86
N PHE A 32 15.00 -23.19 22.92
CA PHE A 32 15.58 -22.82 24.21
C PHE A 32 16.50 -23.89 24.81
N ASP A 33 16.36 -25.17 24.44
CA ASP A 33 17.29 -26.21 24.86
C ASP A 33 18.67 -26.07 24.19
N GLU A 34 18.73 -25.52 22.97
CA GLU A 34 19.96 -25.39 22.16
C GLU A 34 20.55 -23.97 22.14
N ILE A 35 19.73 -22.93 22.37
CA ILE A 35 20.07 -21.50 22.24
C ILE A 35 21.47 -21.12 22.76
N SER A 36 22.23 -20.46 21.89
CA SER A 36 23.59 -19.99 22.14
C SER A 36 23.65 -18.72 23.00
N LEU A 37 24.86 -18.36 23.44
CA LEU A 37 25.11 -17.10 24.14
C LEU A 37 25.02 -15.88 23.22
N ASP A 38 25.26 -16.06 21.93
CA ASP A 38 25.31 -14.97 20.94
C ASP A 38 23.91 -14.62 20.44
N GLU A 39 22.99 -15.59 20.34
CA GLU A 39 21.55 -15.35 20.11
C GLU A 39 20.87 -14.60 21.27
N LEU A 40 21.50 -14.57 22.45
CA LEU A 40 21.07 -13.78 23.60
C LEU A 40 21.64 -12.35 23.62
N ALA A 41 22.40 -11.92 22.61
CA ALA A 41 23.04 -10.59 22.56
C ALA A 41 22.15 -9.39 22.99
N PRO A 42 20.85 -9.28 22.62
CA PRO A 42 20.01 -8.16 23.07
C PRO A 42 19.50 -8.27 24.53
N ALA A 43 19.79 -9.34 25.26
CA ALA A 43 19.21 -9.65 26.57
C ALA A 43 20.27 -9.98 27.65
N ASN A 44 20.34 -9.15 28.69
CA ASN A 44 21.16 -9.45 29.86
C ASN A 44 20.62 -10.70 30.59
N ILE A 45 21.41 -11.78 30.66
CA ILE A 45 21.02 -13.05 31.30
C ILE A 45 20.50 -12.84 32.73
N ARG A 46 21.04 -11.86 33.48
CA ARG A 46 20.57 -11.56 34.84
C ARG A 46 19.16 -10.96 34.86
N GLU A 47 18.78 -10.21 33.83
CA GLU A 47 17.41 -9.71 33.67
C GLU A 47 16.47 -10.84 33.27
N VAL A 48 16.84 -11.68 32.30
CA VAL A 48 16.07 -12.87 31.92
C VAL A 48 15.80 -13.77 33.14
N GLN A 49 16.84 -14.07 33.92
CA GLN A 49 16.74 -14.83 35.17
C GLN A 49 15.87 -14.14 36.22
N LEU A 50 15.97 -12.81 36.39
CA LEU A 50 15.12 -12.04 37.29
C LEU A 50 13.64 -12.13 36.87
N GLY A 51 13.37 -11.99 35.57
CA GLY A 51 12.04 -12.15 34.98
C GLY A 51 11.43 -13.51 35.30
N LEU A 52 12.13 -14.60 34.96
CA LEU A 52 11.69 -15.97 35.21
C LEU A 52 11.42 -16.24 36.71
N ARG A 53 12.36 -15.83 37.57
CA ARG A 53 12.22 -15.95 39.04
C ARG A 53 10.94 -15.28 39.54
N THR A 54 10.59 -14.12 38.98
CA THR A 54 9.45 -13.32 39.45
C THR A 54 8.13 -13.84 38.90
N ALA A 55 8.08 -14.20 37.62
CA ALA A 55 6.90 -14.78 36.97
C ALA A 55 6.42 -16.08 37.64
N TYR A 56 7.36 -16.92 38.10
CA TYR A 56 7.07 -18.21 38.74
C TYR A 56 7.20 -18.21 40.27
N ARG A 57 7.59 -17.08 40.89
CA ARG A 57 7.93 -17.01 42.33
C ARG A 57 8.98 -18.09 42.74
N ASP A 58 9.93 -18.37 41.86
CA ASP A 58 10.84 -19.51 41.94
C ASP A 58 12.18 -19.13 42.60
N PRO A 59 12.44 -19.54 43.87
CA PRO A 59 13.64 -19.12 44.61
C PRO A 59 14.92 -19.88 44.21
N ASN A 60 14.91 -20.71 43.16
CA ASN A 60 16.06 -21.52 42.78
C ASN A 60 17.30 -20.65 42.46
N PRO A 61 18.47 -20.91 43.09
CA PRO A 61 19.69 -20.13 42.84
C PRO A 61 20.19 -20.18 41.39
N ALA A 62 19.76 -21.17 40.59
CA ALA A 62 20.04 -21.24 39.15
C ALA A 62 19.26 -20.21 38.31
N LEU A 63 18.42 -19.38 38.94
CA LEU A 63 17.81 -18.16 38.37
C LEU A 63 18.42 -16.89 39.02
N ALA A 64 19.66 -16.96 39.48
CA ALA A 64 20.38 -15.83 40.07
C ALA A 64 21.92 -15.89 39.86
N ASP A 65 22.44 -16.91 39.18
CA ASP A 65 23.88 -17.14 39.01
C ASP A 65 24.50 -16.41 37.81
N GLY A 66 23.68 -15.74 37.00
CA GLY A 66 24.09 -15.03 35.79
C GLY A 66 24.46 -15.95 34.62
N LYS A 67 24.02 -17.22 34.62
CA LYS A 67 24.34 -18.20 33.59
C LYS A 67 23.08 -18.76 32.95
N LEU A 68 23.10 -18.95 31.64
CA LEU A 68 22.06 -19.70 30.94
C LEU A 68 22.24 -21.23 31.14
N GLY A 69 22.14 -21.68 32.39
CA GLY A 69 22.19 -23.10 32.72
C GLY A 69 20.91 -23.83 32.31
N ARG A 70 20.95 -25.17 32.30
CA ARG A 70 19.81 -26.05 31.96
C ARG A 70 18.49 -25.66 32.65
N TYR A 71 18.55 -25.19 33.90
CA TYR A 71 17.36 -24.75 34.63
C TYR A 71 16.77 -23.42 34.11
N THR A 72 17.61 -22.49 33.67
CA THR A 72 17.13 -21.24 33.05
C THR A 72 16.49 -21.54 31.68
N ARG A 73 17.10 -22.43 30.88
CA ARG A 73 16.55 -22.91 29.59
C ARG A 73 15.19 -23.59 29.76
N GLU A 74 15.10 -24.55 30.68
CA GLU A 74 13.83 -25.21 31.02
C GLU A 74 12.74 -24.22 31.44
N ARG A 75 13.09 -23.20 32.25
CA ARG A 75 12.13 -22.16 32.66
C ARG A 75 11.74 -21.21 31.53
N LEU A 76 12.60 -20.97 30.54
CA LEU A 76 12.25 -20.24 29.32
C LEU A 76 11.27 -21.04 28.47
N ARG A 77 11.53 -22.34 28.22
CA ARG A 77 10.61 -23.20 27.49
C ARG A 77 9.23 -23.28 28.15
N VAL A 78 9.19 -23.49 29.47
CA VAL A 78 7.92 -23.51 30.25
C VAL A 78 7.18 -22.16 30.23
N LEU A 79 7.90 -21.04 30.05
CA LEU A 79 7.26 -19.71 29.87
C LEU A 79 6.72 -19.53 28.46
N CYS A 80 7.46 -20.00 27.47
CA CYS A 80 7.09 -20.00 26.05
C CYS A 80 5.78 -20.82 25.86
N GLU A 81 5.78 -22.08 26.30
CA GLU A 81 4.62 -22.98 26.27
C GLU A 81 3.43 -22.46 27.12
N GLY A 82 3.71 -21.80 28.25
CA GLY A 82 2.69 -21.32 29.18
C GLY A 82 2.06 -19.96 28.84
N VAL A 83 2.65 -19.23 27.88
CA VAL A 83 2.25 -17.87 27.48
C VAL A 83 2.26 -17.77 25.94
N PRO A 84 1.25 -18.39 25.28
CA PRO A 84 1.17 -18.44 23.83
C PRO A 84 1.09 -17.03 23.20
N ARG A 85 1.56 -16.95 21.96
CA ARG A 85 1.66 -15.72 21.17
C ARG A 85 0.73 -15.73 19.96
N PRO A 86 0.50 -14.57 19.32
CA PRO A 86 -0.01 -14.50 17.96
C PRO A 86 0.85 -15.37 17.03
N ASP A 87 0.20 -16.00 16.06
CA ASP A 87 0.84 -16.92 15.14
C ASP A 87 1.81 -16.15 14.21
N GLY A 88 2.91 -16.79 13.79
CA GLY A 88 3.94 -16.17 12.93
C GLY A 88 5.05 -15.38 13.66
N LEU A 89 4.95 -15.16 14.98
CA LEU A 89 6.02 -14.52 15.76
C LEU A 89 7.09 -15.52 16.24
N ASP A 90 8.37 -15.08 16.22
CA ASP A 90 9.52 -15.79 16.82
C ASP A 90 9.27 -16.04 18.32
N GLU A 91 8.98 -17.30 18.68
CA GLU A 91 8.58 -17.70 20.03
C GLU A 91 9.69 -17.46 21.06
N VAL A 92 10.95 -17.65 20.65
CA VAL A 92 12.14 -17.48 21.49
C VAL A 92 12.36 -16.00 21.81
N ARG A 93 12.44 -15.14 20.79
CA ARG A 93 12.63 -13.69 20.94
C ARG A 93 11.49 -13.04 21.69
N SER A 94 10.25 -13.47 21.43
CA SER A 94 9.05 -12.98 22.12
C SER A 94 9.05 -13.36 23.61
N THR A 95 9.43 -14.60 23.93
CA THR A 95 9.58 -15.06 25.31
C THR A 95 10.69 -14.31 26.04
N LEU A 96 11.83 -14.04 25.39
CA LEU A 96 12.90 -13.23 25.97
C LEU A 96 12.45 -11.80 26.29
N ARG A 97 11.77 -11.11 25.34
CA ARG A 97 11.16 -9.78 25.58
C ARG A 97 10.23 -9.78 26.80
N LEU A 98 9.41 -10.83 26.96
CA LEU A 98 8.51 -10.99 28.12
C LEU A 98 9.28 -11.12 29.43
N THR A 99 10.36 -11.91 29.48
CA THR A 99 11.19 -12.02 30.69
C THR A 99 11.81 -10.68 31.09
N ILE A 100 12.27 -9.88 30.12
CA ILE A 100 12.82 -8.55 30.38
C ILE A 100 11.73 -7.62 30.95
N GLN A 101 10.50 -7.68 30.44
CA GLN A 101 9.39 -6.88 30.98
C GLN A 101 9.07 -7.26 32.44
N TYR A 102 9.00 -8.55 32.77
CA TYR A 102 8.82 -9.02 34.16
C TYR A 102 10.00 -8.63 35.07
N ALA A 103 11.22 -8.60 34.54
CA ALA A 103 12.41 -8.15 35.27
C ALA A 103 12.32 -6.66 35.62
N ARG A 104 11.93 -5.81 34.66
CA ARG A 104 11.70 -4.37 34.87
C ARG A 104 10.56 -4.11 35.86
N LEU A 105 9.46 -4.87 35.77
CA LEU A 105 8.35 -4.81 36.71
C LEU A 105 8.80 -5.15 38.15
N GLN A 106 9.70 -6.14 38.32
CA GLN A 106 10.31 -6.45 39.62
C GLN A 106 11.31 -5.40 40.13
N GLN A 107 12.09 -4.78 39.24
CA GLN A 107 13.01 -3.71 39.62
C GLN A 107 12.24 -2.48 40.12
N ASN A 108 11.20 -2.08 39.40
CA ASN A 108 10.34 -0.96 39.75
C ASN A 108 9.47 -1.26 40.99
N TRP A 109 9.07 -2.52 41.16
CA TRP A 109 8.31 -2.96 42.32
C TRP A 109 8.60 -4.40 42.77
N PRO A 110 9.47 -4.55 43.78
CA PRO A 110 9.79 -5.87 44.33
C PRO A 110 8.57 -6.56 44.96
N GLY A 111 8.21 -7.73 44.42
CA GLY A 111 7.10 -8.54 44.93
C GLY A 111 5.77 -8.37 44.19
N TRP A 112 5.77 -7.66 43.05
CA TRP A 112 4.57 -7.46 42.22
C TRP A 112 3.80 -8.75 41.93
N SER A 113 4.50 -9.85 41.64
CA SER A 113 3.86 -11.10 41.23
C SER A 113 3.14 -11.76 42.40
N THR A 114 3.69 -11.72 43.61
CA THR A 114 2.97 -12.13 44.82
C THR A 114 1.70 -11.31 44.98
N GLN A 115 1.76 -9.98 44.89
CA GLN A 115 0.60 -9.12 45.08
C GLN A 115 -0.46 -9.35 43.98
N LEU A 116 -0.05 -9.45 42.71
CA LEU A 116 -0.90 -9.77 41.55
C LEU A 116 -1.66 -11.08 41.75
N PHE A 117 -0.98 -12.17 42.17
CA PHE A 117 -1.63 -13.46 42.39
C PHE A 117 -2.41 -13.56 43.71
N THR A 118 -2.25 -12.61 44.63
CA THR A 118 -3.06 -12.51 45.86
C THR A 118 -4.18 -11.48 45.79
N MET A 119 -4.29 -10.70 44.70
CA MET A 119 -5.34 -9.69 44.58
C MET A 119 -6.70 -10.37 44.44
N SER A 120 -7.70 -9.84 45.13
CA SER A 120 -9.08 -10.26 44.90
C SER A 120 -9.57 -9.62 43.62
N LEU A 121 -9.54 -10.37 42.51
CA LEU A 121 -10.23 -9.98 41.28
C LEU A 121 -11.75 -9.99 41.54
N PRO A 122 -12.50 -8.99 41.03
CA PRO A 122 -13.93 -8.90 41.26
C PRO A 122 -14.66 -10.06 40.60
N LYS A 123 -15.75 -10.49 41.21
CA LYS A 123 -16.62 -11.54 40.68
C LYS A 123 -17.68 -10.96 39.74
N ALA A 124 -18.30 -11.81 38.93
CA ALA A 124 -19.41 -11.44 38.04
C ALA A 124 -20.55 -10.69 38.75
N ASP A 125 -20.79 -10.98 40.03
CA ASP A 125 -21.83 -10.37 40.86
C ASP A 125 -21.38 -9.13 41.66
N ASP A 126 -20.09 -8.76 41.64
CA ASP A 126 -19.57 -7.63 42.43
C ASP A 126 -19.98 -6.27 41.82
N PRO A 127 -20.81 -5.45 42.50
CA PRO A 127 -21.21 -4.13 42.00
C PRO A 127 -20.13 -3.05 42.19
N GLN A 128 -19.03 -3.36 42.88
CA GLN A 128 -17.88 -2.47 43.09
C GLN A 128 -16.66 -2.88 42.23
N ALA A 129 -16.87 -3.77 41.25
CA ALA A 129 -15.85 -4.12 40.26
C ALA A 129 -15.35 -2.85 39.54
N ASP A 130 -14.06 -2.57 39.64
CA ASP A 130 -13.42 -1.44 38.96
C ASP A 130 -13.19 -1.80 37.47
N PRO A 131 -13.92 -1.19 36.52
CA PRO A 131 -13.86 -1.57 35.11
C PRO A 131 -12.50 -1.25 34.47
N ALA A 132 -11.78 -0.27 35.02
CA ALA A 132 -10.46 0.11 34.54
C ALA A 132 -9.35 -0.87 35.01
N LEU A 133 -9.68 -1.95 35.72
CA LEU A 133 -8.67 -2.87 36.27
C LEU A 133 -7.88 -3.62 35.19
N ALA A 134 -8.52 -4.22 34.19
CA ALA A 134 -7.78 -4.95 33.15
C ALA A 134 -6.96 -4.00 32.28
N LEU A 135 -7.50 -2.84 31.92
CA LEU A 135 -6.79 -1.76 31.22
C LEU A 135 -5.49 -1.36 31.93
N ARG A 136 -5.53 -1.07 33.24
CA ARG A 136 -4.31 -0.70 33.99
C ARG A 136 -3.32 -1.87 34.18
N LEU A 137 -3.80 -3.11 34.17
CA LEU A 137 -2.93 -4.29 34.19
C LEU A 137 -2.26 -4.51 32.82
N ALA A 138 -2.98 -4.27 31.72
CA ALA A 138 -2.52 -4.37 30.33
C ALA A 138 -1.59 -3.23 29.88
N GLY A 139 -1.73 -2.04 30.48
CA GLY A 139 -0.90 -0.87 30.21
C GLY A 139 0.56 -1.02 30.65
N THR A 140 1.28 0.09 30.80
CA THR A 140 2.70 0.07 31.16
C THR A 140 2.94 -0.38 32.59
N THR A 141 4.19 -0.74 32.91
CA THR A 141 4.64 -1.00 34.29
C THR A 141 4.24 0.10 35.29
N ALA A 142 4.13 1.36 34.86
CA ALA A 142 3.65 2.48 35.68
C ALA A 142 2.15 2.38 36.03
N MET A 143 1.31 1.87 35.12
CA MET A 143 -0.11 1.59 35.36
C MET A 143 -0.27 0.32 36.22
N THR A 144 0.43 -0.76 35.85
CA THR A 144 0.34 -2.06 36.55
C THR A 144 0.71 -1.94 38.03
N THR A 145 1.74 -1.15 38.36
CA THR A 145 2.19 -0.95 39.75
C THR A 145 1.20 -0.15 40.61
N LEU A 146 0.40 0.74 40.01
CA LEU A 146 -0.68 1.46 40.70
C LEU A 146 -1.93 0.60 40.87
N ALA A 147 -2.35 -0.13 39.83
CA ALA A 147 -3.47 -1.07 39.88
C ALA A 147 -3.33 -2.09 41.02
N LEU A 148 -2.10 -2.42 41.37
CA LEU A 148 -1.76 -3.40 42.40
C LEU A 148 -1.42 -2.80 43.78
N GLY A 149 -1.61 -1.48 43.96
CA GLY A 149 -1.84 -0.86 45.28
C GLY A 149 -0.87 0.23 45.74
N ARG A 150 0.15 0.62 44.97
CA ARG A 150 1.19 1.55 45.42
C ARG A 150 0.82 3.03 45.23
N ARG A 151 0.02 3.60 46.14
CA ARG A 151 -0.47 5.01 46.08
C ARG A 151 0.58 6.14 46.23
N THR A 152 1.88 5.85 46.18
CA THR A 152 2.92 6.87 46.38
C THR A 152 3.31 7.51 45.04
N LEU A 153 2.89 8.76 44.82
CA LEU A 153 3.13 9.59 43.62
C LEU A 153 2.27 9.19 42.40
N THR A 154 0.95 9.37 42.51
CA THR A 154 0.08 9.49 41.34
C THR A 154 0.40 10.78 40.58
N TYR A 155 0.45 10.71 39.25
CA TYR A 155 0.54 11.88 38.38
C TYR A 155 -0.67 12.83 38.57
N ASP A 156 -0.46 14.14 38.41
CA ASP A 156 -1.52 15.14 38.44
C ASP A 156 -2.13 15.30 37.04
N CYS A 157 -3.26 14.63 36.84
CA CYS A 157 -4.01 14.61 35.59
C CYS A 157 -4.49 15.99 35.11
N ALA A 158 -4.47 17.03 35.97
CA ALA A 158 -4.75 18.40 35.52
C ALA A 158 -3.77 18.91 34.45
N THR A 159 -2.62 18.25 34.28
CA THR A 159 -1.56 18.62 33.32
C THR A 159 -1.50 17.76 32.05
N SER A 160 -2.44 16.82 31.83
CA SER A 160 -2.42 15.94 30.65
C SER A 160 -2.87 16.65 29.35
N SER A 161 -3.83 17.57 29.46
CA SER A 161 -4.59 18.20 28.36
C SER A 161 -3.79 18.46 27.08
N GLY A 162 -4.14 17.73 26.00
CA GLY A 162 -3.69 18.00 24.64
C GLY A 162 -2.27 17.53 24.32
N VAL A 163 -1.62 16.81 25.23
CA VAL A 163 -0.29 16.23 25.00
C VAL A 163 -0.38 14.94 24.17
N LEU A 164 -1.47 14.18 24.30
CA LEU A 164 -1.63 12.89 23.61
C LEU A 164 -1.92 13.03 22.12
N SER A 165 -2.49 14.15 21.66
CA SER A 165 -2.83 14.38 20.25
C SER A 165 -1.64 14.48 19.28
N GLN A 166 -0.41 14.41 19.81
CA GLN A 166 0.83 14.38 19.03
C GLN A 166 1.42 12.97 18.90
N ILE A 167 0.79 11.96 19.51
CA ILE A 167 1.23 10.56 19.50
C ILE A 167 0.06 9.71 18.98
N PRO A 168 0.08 9.25 17.72
CA PRO A 168 -1.09 8.64 17.05
C PRO A 168 -1.75 7.51 17.87
N ASP A 169 -0.96 6.55 18.35
CA ASP A 169 -1.45 5.45 19.19
C ASP A 169 -2.13 5.97 20.48
N ALA A 170 -1.53 6.97 21.14
CA ALA A 170 -2.04 7.49 22.39
C ALA A 170 -3.31 8.34 22.21
N ASP A 171 -3.45 9.03 21.07
CA ASP A 171 -4.68 9.71 20.67
C ASP A 171 -5.78 8.72 20.30
N GLN A 172 -5.45 7.66 19.55
CA GLN A 172 -6.39 6.56 19.27
C GLN A 172 -6.89 5.91 20.57
N ALA A 173 -5.99 5.58 21.50
CA ALA A 173 -6.34 5.06 22.81
C ALA A 173 -7.26 6.02 23.57
N LEU A 174 -6.93 7.32 23.56
CA LEU A 174 -7.73 8.36 24.21
C LEU A 174 -9.13 8.41 23.61
N ASN A 175 -9.27 8.53 22.29
CA ASN A 175 -10.55 8.61 21.59
C ASN A 175 -11.43 7.36 21.81
N THR A 176 -10.82 6.17 21.82
CA THR A 176 -11.53 4.93 22.18
C THR A 176 -11.95 4.93 23.65
N LEU A 177 -11.08 5.34 24.58
CA LEU A 177 -11.37 5.32 26.03
C LEU A 177 -12.35 6.41 26.46
N THR A 178 -12.33 7.60 25.85
CA THR A 178 -13.36 8.64 26.08
C THR A 178 -14.74 8.11 25.64
N THR A 179 -14.81 7.44 24.49
CA THR A 179 -16.03 6.78 23.98
C THR A 179 -16.51 5.68 24.94
N ILE A 180 -15.66 4.71 25.30
CA ILE A 180 -15.97 3.61 26.23
C ILE A 180 -16.52 4.14 27.55
N PHE A 181 -15.87 5.17 28.13
CA PHE A 181 -16.25 5.73 29.41
C PHE A 181 -17.32 6.84 29.35
N ARG A 182 -18.04 6.97 28.22
CA ARG A 182 -19.16 7.90 28.00
C ARG A 182 -18.74 9.36 28.06
N ASP A 183 -17.98 9.78 27.06
CA ASP A 183 -17.57 11.16 26.79
C ASP A 183 -16.80 11.82 27.95
N LYS A 184 -16.00 11.02 28.67
CA LYS A 184 -15.08 11.55 29.68
C LYS A 184 -14.00 12.39 29.04
N SER A 185 -13.62 13.49 29.69
CA SER A 185 -12.45 14.27 29.27
C SER A 185 -11.14 13.50 29.50
N GLU A 186 -10.07 13.90 28.81
CA GLU A 186 -8.73 13.32 28.99
C GLU A 186 -8.29 13.27 30.46
N VAL A 187 -8.55 14.34 31.21
CA VAL A 187 -8.27 14.41 32.66
C VAL A 187 -9.00 13.32 33.43
N GLN A 188 -10.28 13.06 33.10
CA GLN A 188 -11.09 12.02 33.74
C GLN A 188 -10.70 10.61 33.31
N VAL A 189 -10.19 10.41 32.09
CA VAL A 189 -9.61 9.13 31.64
C VAL A 189 -8.29 8.87 32.38
N CYS A 190 -7.45 9.90 32.57
CA CYS A 190 -6.24 9.83 33.39
C CYS A 190 -6.55 9.52 34.86
N GLU A 191 -7.62 10.09 35.44
CA GLU A 191 -8.07 9.76 36.81
C GLU A 191 -8.51 8.29 36.96
N LEU A 192 -9.07 7.68 35.90
CA LEU A 192 -9.43 6.25 35.87
C LEU A 192 -8.22 5.34 35.64
N LEU A 193 -7.23 5.80 34.88
CA LEU A 193 -6.03 5.07 34.47
C LEU A 193 -4.73 5.68 35.06
N PRO A 194 -4.64 5.90 36.38
CA PRO A 194 -3.55 6.67 36.96
C PRO A 194 -2.20 5.95 36.79
N VAL A 195 -1.15 6.75 36.54
CA VAL A 195 0.24 6.30 36.32
C VAL A 195 1.19 6.77 37.41
N ALA A 196 2.17 5.91 37.73
CA ALA A 196 3.29 6.23 38.61
C ALA A 196 4.52 6.61 37.77
N GLY A 197 4.69 7.91 37.48
CA GLY A 197 5.87 8.38 36.75
C GLY A 197 5.78 9.74 36.03
N GLY A 198 4.76 10.56 36.28
CA GLY A 198 4.61 11.86 35.59
C GLY A 198 3.98 11.73 34.20
N LEU A 199 4.11 12.79 33.39
CA LEU A 199 3.53 12.89 32.06
C LEU A 199 4.07 11.83 31.09
N ASP A 200 5.39 11.59 31.09
CA ASP A 200 6.03 10.61 30.22
C ASP A 200 5.47 9.19 30.44
N ALA A 201 5.17 8.83 31.70
CA ALA A 201 4.56 7.56 32.05
C ALA A 201 3.07 7.48 31.66
N TRP A 202 2.39 8.64 31.57
CA TRP A 202 1.02 8.75 31.06
C TRP A 202 0.99 8.53 29.55
N GLN A 203 1.85 9.25 28.81
CA GLN A 203 2.04 9.09 27.36
C GLN A 203 2.32 7.64 26.99
N GLN A 204 3.38 7.03 27.56
CA GLN A 204 3.73 5.62 27.29
C GLN A 204 2.61 4.65 27.70
N GLY A 205 1.85 5.00 28.74
CA GLY A 205 0.68 4.24 29.19
C GLY A 205 -0.42 4.19 28.14
N MET A 206 -0.73 5.35 27.56
CA MET A 206 -1.77 5.52 26.55
C MET A 206 -1.33 5.03 25.17
N GLU A 207 -0.09 5.33 24.75
CA GLU A 207 0.56 4.79 23.55
C GLU A 207 0.47 3.26 23.50
N ARG A 208 0.81 2.59 24.61
CA ARG A 208 0.71 1.13 24.72
C ARG A 208 -0.72 0.59 24.68
N LEU A 209 -1.69 1.32 25.22
CA LEU A 209 -3.11 0.97 25.07
C LEU A 209 -3.57 1.19 23.62
N GLY A 210 -2.98 2.17 22.93
CA GLY A 210 -3.16 2.45 21.51
C GLY A 210 -2.69 1.31 20.64
N GLN A 211 -1.47 0.84 20.84
CA GLN A 211 -0.91 -0.34 20.15
C GLN A 211 -1.79 -1.60 20.33
N ILE A 212 -2.43 -1.74 21.49
CA ILE A 212 -3.40 -2.82 21.75
C ILE A 212 -4.69 -2.63 20.93
N GLU A 213 -5.18 -1.40 20.80
CA GLU A 213 -6.37 -1.05 20.02
C GLU A 213 -6.11 -1.02 18.50
N ALA A 214 -4.91 -0.64 18.06
CA ALA A 214 -4.53 -0.58 16.65
C ALA A 214 -4.41 -1.99 16.05
N ARG A 215 -3.64 -2.87 16.71
CA ARG A 215 -3.51 -4.29 16.34
C ARG A 215 -4.82 -5.06 16.40
N ARG A 216 -5.73 -4.61 17.25
CA ARG A 216 -7.04 -5.21 17.39
C ARG A 216 -8.06 -4.17 17.85
N PRO A 217 -8.79 -3.56 16.91
CA PRO A 217 -9.87 -2.65 17.25
C PRO A 217 -10.90 -3.31 18.16
N GLY A 218 -11.46 -2.54 19.09
CA GLY A 218 -12.31 -3.02 20.18
C GLY A 218 -11.59 -3.75 21.33
N ALA A 219 -10.26 -3.92 21.29
CA ALA A 219 -9.51 -4.57 22.36
C ALA A 219 -9.63 -3.84 23.70
N LEU A 220 -9.62 -2.50 23.71
CA LEU A 220 -9.82 -1.71 24.93
C LEU A 220 -11.24 -1.88 25.50
N GLY A 221 -12.25 -2.06 24.64
CA GLY A 221 -13.61 -2.41 25.05
C GLY A 221 -13.68 -3.80 25.70
N ILE A 222 -12.95 -4.78 25.17
CA ILE A 222 -12.84 -6.10 25.80
C ILE A 222 -12.12 -6.01 27.15
N LEU A 223 -11.04 -5.22 27.25
CA LEU A 223 -10.29 -5.01 28.49
C LEU A 223 -11.07 -4.23 29.56
N GLU A 224 -12.02 -3.38 29.20
CA GLU A 224 -12.94 -2.73 30.14
C GLU A 224 -14.03 -3.69 30.64
N SER A 225 -14.40 -4.68 29.82
CA SER A 225 -15.54 -5.55 30.10
C SER A 225 -15.40 -6.38 31.37
N LYS A 226 -16.48 -6.42 32.16
CA LYS A 226 -16.58 -7.22 33.39
C LYS A 226 -16.43 -8.73 33.12
N ASP A 227 -16.90 -9.19 31.97
CA ASP A 227 -16.86 -10.60 31.58
C ASP A 227 -15.43 -11.05 31.27
N PHE A 228 -14.60 -10.19 30.68
CA PHE A 228 -13.17 -10.46 30.51
C PHE A 228 -12.47 -10.62 31.86
N ILE A 229 -12.62 -9.67 32.80
CA ILE A 229 -12.02 -9.80 34.14
C ILE A 229 -12.53 -11.04 34.90
N THR A 230 -13.82 -11.36 34.78
CA THR A 230 -14.41 -12.60 35.35
C THR A 230 -13.76 -13.85 34.75
N TRP A 231 -13.51 -13.86 33.44
CA TRP A 231 -12.83 -14.94 32.72
C TRP A 231 -11.34 -15.06 33.10
N ILE A 232 -10.63 -13.94 33.32
CA ILE A 232 -9.28 -13.97 33.90
C ILE A 232 -9.31 -14.60 35.29
N ALA A 233 -10.25 -14.19 36.16
CA ALA A 233 -10.37 -14.65 37.54
C ALA A 233 -10.78 -16.13 37.69
N ALA A 234 -11.39 -16.72 36.67
CA ALA A 234 -11.81 -18.12 36.68
C ALA A 234 -10.65 -19.13 36.53
N GLU A 235 -9.47 -18.70 36.07
CA GLU A 235 -8.34 -19.59 35.78
C GLU A 235 -7.50 -19.90 37.03
N LYS A 236 -7.26 -21.19 37.30
CA LYS A 236 -6.49 -21.66 38.46
C LYS A 236 -4.96 -21.63 38.29
N THR A 237 -4.48 -21.50 37.06
CA THR A 237 -3.06 -21.62 36.69
C THR A 237 -2.30 -20.29 36.67
N GLU A 238 -2.98 -19.15 36.87
CA GLU A 238 -2.41 -17.79 36.88
C GLU A 238 -1.80 -17.34 35.52
N ASN A 239 -1.99 -18.09 34.44
CA ASN A 239 -1.38 -17.84 33.13
C ASN A 239 -2.04 -16.65 32.42
N ARG A 240 -3.37 -16.57 32.45
CA ARG A 240 -4.13 -15.43 31.90
C ARG A 240 -3.71 -14.11 32.56
N LEU A 241 -3.52 -14.13 33.88
CA LEU A 241 -3.11 -12.95 34.63
C LEU A 241 -1.64 -12.57 34.36
N ARG A 242 -0.74 -13.56 34.14
CA ARG A 242 0.62 -13.31 33.62
C ARG A 242 0.59 -12.67 32.23
N ARG A 243 -0.21 -13.20 31.30
CA ARG A 243 -0.37 -12.69 29.93
C ARG A 243 -0.91 -11.26 29.89
N LEU A 244 -1.84 -10.93 30.79
CA LEU A 244 -2.43 -9.60 30.91
C LEU A 244 -1.39 -8.53 31.26
N VAL A 245 -0.41 -8.84 32.13
CA VAL A 245 0.70 -7.92 32.48
C VAL A 245 1.95 -8.11 31.62
N GLY A 246 1.84 -8.85 30.50
CA GLY A 246 2.94 -9.21 29.60
C GLY A 246 3.17 -8.21 28.46
N THR A 247 3.73 -8.64 27.31
CA THR A 247 3.92 -7.76 26.14
C THR A 247 2.59 -7.45 25.44
N VAL A 248 2.56 -6.48 24.53
CA VAL A 248 1.37 -6.21 23.70
C VAL A 248 0.89 -7.51 23.02
N ASP A 249 1.80 -8.28 22.41
CA ASP A 249 1.49 -9.57 21.79
C ASP A 249 0.82 -10.58 22.75
N THR A 250 1.23 -10.66 24.03
CA THR A 250 0.59 -11.59 24.99
C THR A 250 -0.80 -11.13 25.41
N VAL A 251 -1.04 -9.81 25.43
CA VAL A 251 -2.35 -9.22 25.69
C VAL A 251 -3.27 -9.45 24.49
N ILE A 252 -2.81 -9.19 23.26
CA ILE A 252 -3.56 -9.45 22.03
C ILE A 252 -3.99 -10.92 21.94
N LYS A 253 -3.06 -11.89 22.09
CA LYS A 253 -3.41 -13.31 22.09
C LYS A 253 -4.36 -13.71 23.23
N LEU A 254 -4.29 -13.02 24.38
CA LEU A 254 -5.20 -13.26 25.50
C LEU A 254 -6.62 -12.79 25.20
N ILE A 255 -6.76 -11.67 24.49
CA ILE A 255 -8.04 -11.13 24.00
C ILE A 255 -8.57 -12.00 22.85
N GLU A 256 -7.70 -12.60 22.01
CA GLU A 256 -8.07 -13.61 21.00
C GLU A 256 -8.67 -14.86 21.64
N ASP A 257 -7.97 -15.49 22.57
CA ASP A 257 -8.46 -16.67 23.29
C ASP A 257 -9.78 -16.39 24.02
N TYR A 258 -9.94 -15.19 24.58
CA TYR A 258 -11.20 -14.76 25.18
C TYR A 258 -12.33 -14.64 24.15
N ALA A 259 -12.11 -13.89 23.06
CA ALA A 259 -13.15 -13.64 22.07
C ALA A 259 -13.59 -14.91 21.34
N ALA A 260 -12.64 -15.80 21.01
CA ALA A 260 -12.91 -17.11 20.45
C ALA A 260 -13.74 -17.98 21.40
N GLN A 261 -13.51 -17.89 22.72
CA GLN A 261 -14.31 -18.59 23.72
C GLN A 261 -15.67 -17.92 24.00
N ALA A 262 -15.76 -16.60 23.89
CA ALA A 262 -16.96 -15.81 24.18
C ALA A 262 -17.91 -15.69 22.97
N GLY A 263 -17.48 -16.06 21.77
CA GLY A 263 -18.27 -15.92 20.54
C GLY A 263 -18.40 -14.47 20.07
N VAL A 264 -17.46 -13.59 20.45
CA VAL A 264 -17.45 -12.19 20.01
C VAL A 264 -16.85 -12.14 18.59
N PRO A 265 -17.62 -11.75 17.56
CA PRO A 265 -17.09 -11.62 16.21
C PRO A 265 -16.00 -10.53 16.15
N ALA A 266 -15.07 -10.66 15.21
CA ALA A 266 -14.07 -9.62 14.95
C ALA A 266 -14.79 -8.30 14.56
N PRO A 267 -14.47 -7.16 15.18
CA PRO A 267 -15.12 -5.89 14.85
C PRO A 267 -14.64 -5.35 13.50
N TYR A 268 -15.57 -4.71 12.79
CA TYR A 268 -15.41 -4.12 11.46
C TYR A 268 -14.64 -2.79 11.54
N THR A 269 -13.67 -2.60 10.64
CA THR A 269 -12.71 -1.48 10.67
C THR A 269 -12.85 -0.57 9.45
N GLY A 270 -13.08 0.73 9.68
CA GLY A 270 -13.03 1.76 8.62
C GLY A 270 -14.39 2.24 8.08
N GLY A 271 -14.41 3.48 7.60
CA GLY A 271 -15.55 4.08 6.90
C GLY A 271 -15.64 3.59 5.45
N PRO A 272 -16.85 3.49 4.87
CA PRO A 272 -17.21 2.32 4.07
C PRO A 272 -16.41 2.10 2.78
N CYS A 273 -15.99 3.15 2.06
CA CYS A 273 -15.19 3.01 0.83
C CYS A 273 -14.01 3.98 0.71
N SER A 274 -13.39 4.37 1.84
CA SER A 274 -11.99 4.77 1.77
C SER A 274 -11.17 3.48 1.85
N PRO A 275 -10.43 3.05 0.81
CA PRO A 275 -9.51 1.94 0.99
C PRO A 275 -8.56 2.30 2.12
N GLN A 276 -8.45 1.45 3.13
CA GLN A 276 -7.36 1.55 4.09
C GLN A 276 -6.09 1.08 3.38
N THR A 277 -5.52 1.96 2.56
CA THR A 277 -4.20 1.76 1.97
C THR A 277 -3.15 2.03 3.03
N THR A 278 -3.09 1.16 4.05
CA THR A 278 -1.79 0.63 4.42
C THR A 278 -1.27 -0.06 3.17
N GLU A 279 -0.43 0.62 2.38
CA GLU A 279 0.33 -0.05 1.32
C GLU A 279 1.03 -1.24 2.00
N GLU A 280 0.65 -2.45 1.63
CA GLU A 280 1.28 -3.65 2.19
C GLU A 280 2.77 -3.64 1.80
N THR A 281 3.59 -4.27 2.65
CA THR A 281 5.03 -4.36 2.35
C THR A 281 5.19 -5.05 0.98
N LEU A 282 5.86 -4.37 0.05
CA LEU A 282 6.04 -4.75 -1.37
C LEU A 282 4.86 -4.61 -2.36
N THR A 283 4.04 -3.57 -2.28
CA THR A 283 3.21 -3.15 -3.42
C THR A 283 4.03 -2.45 -4.52
N TYR A 284 3.69 -2.66 -5.79
CA TYR A 284 4.13 -1.84 -6.94
C TYR A 284 2.95 -1.57 -7.90
N TYR A 285 3.11 -0.66 -8.86
CA TYR A 285 2.02 -0.23 -9.75
C TYR A 285 2.40 -0.42 -11.22
N ALA A 286 1.67 -1.27 -11.95
CA ALA A 286 1.88 -1.54 -13.38
C ALA A 286 0.55 -1.85 -14.08
N LEU A 287 0.29 -1.22 -15.23
CA LEU A 287 -0.87 -1.58 -16.09
C LEU A 287 -0.48 -2.67 -17.08
N GLU A 288 -1.14 -3.81 -17.06
CA GLU A 288 -1.04 -4.84 -18.10
C GLU A 288 -2.01 -4.55 -19.26
N GLU A 289 -1.80 -5.16 -20.43
CA GLU A 289 -2.70 -4.99 -21.58
C GLU A 289 -4.13 -5.46 -21.26
N ASN A 290 -4.26 -6.54 -20.47
CA ASN A 290 -5.53 -7.02 -19.96
C ASN A 290 -6.18 -6.04 -18.97
N ASP A 291 -5.40 -5.38 -18.10
CA ASP A 291 -5.96 -4.35 -17.21
C ASP A 291 -6.61 -3.23 -18.02
N VAL A 292 -5.94 -2.78 -19.09
CA VAL A 292 -6.45 -1.71 -19.95
C VAL A 292 -7.68 -2.16 -20.76
N ALA A 293 -7.74 -3.42 -21.20
CA ALA A 293 -8.90 -4.00 -21.87
C ALA A 293 -10.11 -4.21 -20.93
N ASP A 294 -9.86 -4.60 -19.67
CA ASP A 294 -10.86 -4.81 -18.62
C ASP A 294 -11.48 -3.50 -18.09
N LEU A 295 -10.92 -2.34 -18.45
CA LEU A 295 -11.45 -1.04 -18.05
C LEU A 295 -12.67 -0.65 -18.90
N SER A 296 -13.77 -1.37 -18.67
CA SER A 296 -15.11 -0.99 -19.11
C SER A 296 -15.63 0.24 -18.35
N PHE A 297 -15.08 1.43 -18.64
CA PHE A 297 -15.50 2.72 -18.05
C PHE A 297 -16.96 3.15 -18.39
N LEU A 298 -17.75 2.27 -19.00
CA LEU A 298 -19.10 2.53 -19.52
C LEU A 298 -20.12 1.49 -19.05
N VAL A 299 -20.05 1.06 -17.79
CA VAL A 299 -21.18 0.35 -17.16
C VAL A 299 -22.23 1.38 -16.74
N SER A 300 -23.16 1.67 -17.65
CA SER A 300 -24.42 2.27 -17.23
C SER A 300 -25.16 1.24 -16.39
N LEU A 301 -25.35 1.53 -15.09
CA LEU A 301 -26.18 0.68 -14.22
C LEU A 301 -27.67 0.78 -14.56
N THR A 302 -28.11 1.79 -15.32
CA THR A 302 -29.53 2.02 -15.62
C THR A 302 -30.17 0.84 -16.38
N PRO A 303 -29.63 0.32 -17.50
CA PRO A 303 -30.21 -0.84 -18.20
C PRO A 303 -30.17 -2.12 -17.35
N ILE A 304 -29.16 -2.27 -16.49
CA ILE A 304 -28.99 -3.43 -15.60
C ILE A 304 -30.09 -3.42 -14.54
N LEU A 305 -30.28 -2.28 -13.85
CA LEU A 305 -31.32 -2.08 -12.84
C LEU A 305 -32.73 -2.13 -13.45
N GLU A 306 -32.93 -1.60 -14.67
CA GLU A 306 -34.20 -1.70 -15.40
C GLU A 306 -34.52 -3.14 -15.84
N GLY A 307 -33.53 -3.89 -16.34
CA GLY A 307 -33.68 -5.30 -16.68
C GLY A 307 -34.07 -6.15 -15.48
N PHE A 308 -33.36 -5.97 -14.36
CA PHE A 308 -33.67 -6.65 -13.09
C PHE A 308 -35.09 -6.33 -12.59
N ARG A 309 -35.48 -5.05 -12.64
CA ARG A 309 -36.84 -4.58 -12.28
C ARG A 309 -37.93 -5.18 -13.17
N ALA A 310 -37.63 -5.45 -14.44
CA ALA A 310 -38.58 -6.05 -15.38
C ALA A 310 -38.74 -7.57 -15.22
N GLU A 311 -37.69 -8.29 -14.82
CA GLU A 311 -37.68 -9.75 -14.75
C GLU A 311 -38.36 -10.32 -13.49
N LYS A 312 -38.20 -9.65 -12.32
CA LYS A 312 -38.76 -10.12 -11.04
C LYS A 312 -39.47 -8.99 -10.28
N PRO A 313 -40.82 -8.97 -10.28
CA PRO A 313 -41.58 -7.83 -9.76
C PRO A 313 -41.82 -7.82 -8.24
N GLY A 314 -41.32 -8.79 -7.45
CA GLY A 314 -41.65 -8.92 -6.02
C GLY A 314 -40.76 -9.88 -5.24
N TYR A 315 -40.58 -9.60 -3.94
CA TYR A 315 -39.73 -10.32 -2.99
C TYR A 315 -40.32 -10.28 -1.57
N ASP A 316 -40.29 -11.43 -0.88
CA ASP A 316 -40.85 -11.57 0.47
C ASP A 316 -40.14 -10.75 1.57
N SER A 317 -38.88 -10.35 1.33
CA SER A 317 -38.06 -9.58 2.27
C SER A 317 -37.00 -8.74 1.53
N PRO A 318 -36.43 -7.69 2.16
CA PRO A 318 -35.36 -6.94 1.53
C PRO A 318 -34.08 -7.77 1.36
N GLN A 319 -33.85 -8.77 2.22
CA GLN A 319 -32.74 -9.72 2.06
C GLN A 319 -32.95 -10.63 0.84
N ALA A 320 -34.20 -10.97 0.49
CA ALA A 320 -34.50 -11.73 -0.73
C ALA A 320 -34.30 -10.86 -1.99
N LEU A 321 -34.70 -9.60 -1.95
CA LEU A 321 -34.39 -8.61 -2.99
C LEU A 321 -32.86 -8.46 -3.16
N TRP A 322 -32.12 -8.28 -2.07
CA TRP A 322 -30.67 -8.12 -2.11
C TRP A 322 -29.94 -9.37 -2.61
N ARG A 323 -30.31 -10.57 -2.13
CA ARG A 323 -29.70 -11.84 -2.58
C ARG A 323 -29.80 -12.03 -4.09
N ASP A 324 -30.89 -11.58 -4.69
CA ASP A 324 -31.11 -11.70 -6.14
C ASP A 324 -30.50 -10.51 -6.92
N LEU A 325 -30.41 -9.31 -6.32
CA LEU A 325 -29.81 -8.10 -6.91
C LEU A 325 -28.26 -8.12 -6.86
N ARG A 326 -27.65 -8.61 -5.78
CA ARG A 326 -26.19 -8.63 -5.60
C ARG A 326 -25.44 -9.31 -6.75
N PRO A 327 -25.81 -10.51 -7.24
CA PRO A 327 -25.10 -11.16 -8.34
C PRO A 327 -25.14 -10.37 -9.66
N VAL A 328 -26.18 -9.55 -9.86
CA VAL A 328 -26.35 -8.72 -11.05
C VAL A 328 -25.47 -7.47 -10.99
N LEU A 329 -25.24 -6.92 -9.79
CA LEU A 329 -24.37 -5.76 -9.58
C LEU A 329 -22.89 -6.13 -9.37
N ALA A 330 -22.60 -7.30 -8.82
CA ALA A 330 -21.25 -7.78 -8.52
C ALA A 330 -20.39 -8.09 -9.75
N VAL A 331 -20.97 -8.06 -10.96
CA VAL A 331 -20.22 -8.13 -12.22
C VAL A 331 -19.38 -6.86 -12.41
N ASP A 332 -19.91 -5.71 -12.01
CA ASP A 332 -19.37 -4.40 -12.38
C ASP A 332 -18.95 -3.53 -11.16
N LEU A 333 -19.42 -3.88 -9.96
CA LEU A 333 -19.20 -3.15 -8.71
C LEU A 333 -18.48 -4.03 -7.68
N GLY A 334 -17.41 -3.50 -7.07
CA GLY A 334 -16.68 -4.20 -6.00
C GLY A 334 -17.48 -4.28 -4.69
N ASP A 335 -17.16 -5.27 -3.84
CA ASP A 335 -17.90 -5.59 -2.61
C ASP A 335 -18.16 -4.38 -1.69
N CYS A 336 -17.22 -3.45 -1.62
CA CYS A 336 -17.35 -2.16 -0.93
C CYS A 336 -18.63 -1.38 -1.30
N ILE A 337 -18.86 -1.24 -2.61
CA ILE A 337 -20.02 -0.57 -3.17
C ILE A 337 -21.28 -1.44 -2.98
N LEU A 338 -21.14 -2.75 -3.11
CA LEU A 338 -22.24 -3.68 -2.86
C LEU A 338 -22.73 -3.60 -1.41
N ASP A 339 -21.85 -3.42 -0.41
CA ASP A 339 -22.22 -3.25 1.00
C ASP A 339 -22.99 -1.93 1.26
N GLU A 340 -22.66 -0.84 0.57
CA GLU A 340 -23.44 0.41 0.65
C GLU A 340 -24.81 0.29 -0.03
N ILE A 341 -24.88 -0.43 -1.16
CA ILE A 341 -26.16 -0.76 -1.79
C ILE A 341 -26.97 -1.74 -0.91
N GLU A 342 -26.32 -2.69 -0.23
CA GLU A 342 -26.97 -3.59 0.75
C GLU A 342 -27.60 -2.77 1.87
N LYS A 343 -26.91 -1.75 2.40
CA LYS A 343 -27.46 -0.85 3.43
C LYS A 343 -28.67 -0.05 2.94
N LEU A 344 -28.69 0.40 1.68
CA LEU A 344 -29.87 1.05 1.08
C LEU A 344 -31.04 0.07 0.84
N VAL A 345 -30.74 -1.16 0.42
CA VAL A 345 -31.75 -2.19 0.09
C VAL A 345 -32.34 -2.83 1.35
N THR A 346 -31.52 -3.04 2.39
CA THR A 346 -31.87 -3.75 3.63
C THR A 346 -32.11 -2.84 4.84
N GLY A 347 -31.80 -1.55 4.72
CA GLY A 347 -31.97 -0.56 5.77
C GLY A 347 -33.43 -0.33 6.18
N ASN A 348 -33.60 0.42 7.27
CA ASN A 348 -34.93 0.74 7.82
C ASN A 348 -35.73 1.75 6.98
N GLU A 349 -35.14 2.30 5.91
CA GLU A 349 -35.81 3.21 5.01
C GLU A 349 -36.82 2.47 4.13
N LYS A 350 -38.00 3.05 3.93
CA LYS A 350 -39.09 2.39 3.20
C LYS A 350 -38.91 2.41 1.68
N LEU A 351 -37.70 2.63 1.18
CA LEU A 351 -37.38 2.77 -0.24
C LEU A 351 -37.74 1.54 -1.09
N PRO A 352 -37.52 0.27 -0.67
CA PRO A 352 -37.87 -0.88 -1.49
C PRO A 352 -39.33 -1.33 -1.34
N LEU A 353 -40.12 -0.71 -0.47
CA LEU A 353 -41.50 -1.13 -0.19
C LEU A 353 -42.46 -0.61 -1.28
N SER A 354 -42.98 -1.54 -2.10
CA SER A 354 -44.15 -1.28 -2.94
C SER A 354 -45.42 -1.81 -2.26
N PHE A 355 -46.55 -1.14 -2.46
CA PHE A 355 -47.86 -1.57 -1.98
C PHE A 355 -48.72 -1.99 -3.17
N LEU A 356 -49.39 -3.14 -3.05
CA LEU A 356 -50.32 -3.69 -4.04
C LEU A 356 -51.52 -4.36 -3.36
N LEU A 357 -52.57 -4.64 -4.13
CA LEU A 357 -53.69 -5.46 -3.70
C LEU A 357 -53.35 -6.95 -3.82
N ARG A 358 -53.60 -7.73 -2.76
CA ARG A 358 -53.57 -9.19 -2.88
C ARG A 358 -54.62 -9.66 -3.90
N PRO A 359 -54.30 -10.56 -4.84
CA PRO A 359 -55.29 -11.14 -5.75
C PRO A 359 -56.50 -11.74 -5.03
N SER A 360 -56.29 -12.37 -3.86
CA SER A 360 -57.38 -12.94 -3.02
C SER A 360 -58.30 -11.90 -2.36
N VAL A 361 -58.19 -10.62 -2.71
CA VAL A 361 -59.22 -9.62 -2.40
C VAL A 361 -60.49 -9.90 -3.21
N THR A 362 -60.39 -10.25 -4.49
CA THR A 362 -61.57 -10.46 -5.35
C THR A 362 -62.38 -11.65 -4.87
N ASP A 363 -61.73 -12.77 -4.51
CA ASP A 363 -62.36 -13.94 -3.89
C ASP A 363 -63.18 -13.61 -2.62
N LYS A 364 -62.78 -12.58 -1.86
CA LYS A 364 -63.48 -12.14 -0.64
C LYS A 364 -64.61 -11.15 -0.90
N LEU A 365 -64.50 -10.37 -1.97
CA LEU A 365 -65.53 -9.40 -2.36
C LEU A 365 -66.63 -10.06 -3.22
N GLN A 366 -66.29 -11.12 -3.94
CA GLN A 366 -67.20 -11.87 -4.80
C GLN A 366 -68.33 -12.48 -3.96
N GLY A 367 -69.58 -12.15 -4.31
CA GLY A 367 -70.78 -12.57 -3.58
C GLY A 367 -71.21 -11.64 -2.43
N ASN A 368 -70.50 -10.53 -2.20
CA ASN A 368 -71.00 -9.44 -1.34
C ASN A 368 -71.68 -8.35 -2.21
N PRO A 369 -73.01 -8.15 -2.13
CA PRO A 369 -73.72 -7.17 -2.97
C PRO A 369 -73.19 -5.74 -2.85
N ALA A 370 -72.61 -5.36 -1.71
CA ALA A 370 -72.04 -4.03 -1.50
C ALA A 370 -70.77 -3.74 -2.35
N PHE A 371 -70.20 -4.76 -2.99
CA PHE A 371 -68.96 -4.67 -3.78
C PHE A 371 -69.13 -5.10 -5.25
N GLU A 372 -70.34 -5.41 -5.70
CA GLU A 372 -70.59 -5.92 -7.05
C GLU A 372 -70.17 -4.91 -8.14
N THR A 373 -70.43 -3.61 -7.92
CA THR A 373 -69.95 -2.51 -8.77
C THR A 373 -68.48 -2.14 -8.55
N ALA A 374 -67.87 -2.56 -7.43
CA ALA A 374 -66.46 -2.33 -7.13
C ALA A 374 -65.53 -3.41 -7.72
N LEU A 375 -66.04 -4.63 -7.97
CA LEU A 375 -65.23 -5.78 -8.40
C LEU A 375 -64.37 -5.50 -9.65
N PRO A 376 -64.89 -4.93 -10.75
CA PRO A 376 -64.09 -4.68 -11.96
C PRO A 376 -62.98 -3.65 -11.73
N VAL A 377 -63.25 -2.64 -10.90
CA VAL A 377 -62.25 -1.64 -10.49
C VAL A 377 -61.14 -2.31 -9.68
N VAL A 378 -61.50 -3.12 -8.67
CA VAL A 378 -60.54 -3.83 -7.82
C VAL A 378 -59.70 -4.82 -8.63
N GLU A 379 -60.30 -5.57 -9.57
CA GLU A 379 -59.59 -6.45 -10.50
C GLU A 379 -58.53 -5.69 -11.31
N SER A 380 -58.87 -4.52 -11.86
CA SER A 380 -57.94 -3.67 -12.61
C SER A 380 -56.78 -3.14 -11.75
N MET A 381 -56.98 -3.05 -10.42
CA MET A 381 -56.01 -2.51 -9.47
C MET A 381 -55.10 -3.57 -8.83
N ILE A 382 -55.31 -4.88 -9.08
CA ILE A 382 -54.45 -5.97 -8.55
C ILE A 382 -53.00 -5.82 -9.03
N THR A 383 -52.79 -5.40 -10.27
CA THR A 383 -51.45 -5.23 -10.87
C THR A 383 -50.82 -3.87 -10.58
N VAL A 384 -51.55 -2.95 -9.94
CA VAL A 384 -51.08 -1.58 -9.68
C VAL A 384 -50.23 -1.57 -8.40
N ARG A 385 -49.02 -1.03 -8.53
CA ARG A 385 -48.04 -0.87 -7.44
C ARG A 385 -47.83 0.62 -7.15
N GLU A 386 -47.79 0.97 -5.87
CA GLU A 386 -47.58 2.34 -5.39
C GLU A 386 -46.51 2.38 -4.28
N PRO A 387 -45.69 3.43 -4.16
CA PRO A 387 -44.64 3.51 -3.13
C PRO A 387 -45.19 3.75 -1.73
N THR A 388 -46.48 4.07 -1.58
CA THR A 388 -47.12 4.23 -0.27
C THR A 388 -48.51 3.58 -0.24
N LYS A 389 -48.87 3.02 0.92
CA LYS A 389 -50.23 2.50 1.16
C LYS A 389 -51.29 3.56 0.89
N ALA A 390 -51.03 4.81 1.30
CA ALA A 390 -51.93 5.94 1.08
C ALA A 390 -52.10 6.27 -0.42
N GLY A 391 -51.05 6.20 -1.23
CA GLY A 391 -51.12 6.37 -2.68
C GLY A 391 -52.02 5.32 -3.34
N LEU A 392 -51.85 4.03 -2.98
CA LEU A 392 -52.70 2.96 -3.49
C LEU A 392 -54.15 3.12 -3.06
N VAL A 393 -54.39 3.39 -1.77
CA VAL A 393 -55.74 3.60 -1.23
C VAL A 393 -56.42 4.79 -1.90
N ASN A 394 -55.72 5.91 -2.11
CA ASN A 394 -56.27 7.08 -2.78
C ASN A 394 -56.57 6.82 -4.27
N ARG A 395 -55.72 6.05 -4.97
CA ARG A 395 -55.98 5.65 -6.37
C ARG A 395 -57.19 4.72 -6.46
N ILE A 396 -57.31 3.73 -5.57
CA ILE A 396 -58.49 2.86 -5.44
C ILE A 396 -59.74 3.69 -5.15
N GLN A 397 -59.67 4.60 -4.18
CA GLN A 397 -60.77 5.51 -3.81
C GLN A 397 -61.22 6.37 -4.99
N THR A 398 -60.27 6.91 -5.77
CA THR A 398 -60.57 7.72 -6.96
C THR A 398 -61.29 6.90 -8.03
N ALA A 399 -60.78 5.71 -8.36
CA ALA A 399 -61.37 4.85 -9.38
C ALA A 399 -62.73 4.25 -8.95
N LEU A 400 -62.92 3.99 -7.65
CA LEU A 400 -64.22 3.61 -7.09
C LEU A 400 -65.21 4.78 -7.12
N MET A 401 -64.75 6.02 -6.88
CA MET A 401 -65.61 7.21 -6.97
C MET A 401 -66.15 7.40 -8.37
N GLU A 402 -65.31 7.27 -9.39
CA GLU A 402 -65.70 7.32 -10.80
C GLU A 402 -66.76 6.25 -11.11
N ALA A 403 -66.50 4.98 -10.75
CA ALA A 403 -67.44 3.88 -10.98
C ALA A 403 -68.75 3.96 -10.17
N GLN A 404 -68.73 4.45 -8.93
CA GLN A 404 -69.96 4.66 -8.15
C GLN A 404 -70.74 5.87 -8.67
N LYS A 405 -70.06 6.93 -9.14
CA LYS A 405 -70.71 8.09 -9.73
C LYS A 405 -71.43 7.71 -11.03
N ASP A 406 -70.76 7.00 -11.95
CA ASP A 406 -71.38 6.51 -13.19
C ASP A 406 -72.63 5.65 -12.91
N ALA A 407 -72.58 4.80 -11.88
CA ALA A 407 -73.69 3.93 -11.49
C ALA A 407 -74.88 4.70 -10.86
N ILE A 408 -74.60 5.75 -10.07
CA ILE A 408 -75.63 6.57 -9.42
C ILE A 408 -76.19 7.62 -10.39
N ASP A 409 -75.38 8.24 -11.23
CA ASP A 409 -75.82 9.18 -12.26
C ASP A 409 -76.78 8.49 -13.26
N ALA A 410 -76.60 7.19 -13.53
CA ALA A 410 -77.55 6.38 -14.29
C ALA A 410 -78.91 6.19 -13.57
N GLU A 411 -78.92 6.07 -12.23
CA GLU A 411 -80.16 6.01 -11.42
C GLU A 411 -80.84 7.39 -11.38
N VAL A 412 -80.07 8.47 -11.21
CA VAL A 412 -80.53 9.86 -11.26
C VAL A 412 -81.14 10.21 -12.63
N ASP A 413 -80.53 9.72 -13.71
CA ASP A 413 -81.05 9.89 -15.07
C ASP A 413 -82.37 9.16 -15.28
N ALA A 414 -82.48 7.91 -14.83
CA ALA A 414 -83.74 7.16 -14.87
C ALA A 414 -84.84 7.85 -14.04
N ALA A 415 -84.50 8.36 -12.86
CA ALA A 415 -85.40 9.11 -11.99
C ALA A 415 -85.91 10.40 -12.65
N ALA A 416 -85.00 11.17 -13.23
CA ALA A 416 -85.31 12.42 -13.93
C ALA A 416 -86.11 12.19 -15.22
N ASP A 417 -85.88 11.08 -15.92
CA ASP A 417 -86.68 10.62 -17.06
C ASP A 417 -88.12 10.27 -16.65
N VAL A 418 -88.30 9.52 -15.56
CA VAL A 418 -89.64 9.17 -15.04
C VAL A 418 -90.40 10.40 -14.56
N LEU A 419 -89.76 11.30 -13.81
CA LEU A 419 -90.39 12.57 -13.38
C LEU A 419 -90.84 13.40 -14.59
N ALA A 420 -89.98 13.57 -15.60
CA ALA A 420 -90.31 14.34 -16.79
C ALA A 420 -91.46 13.69 -17.59
N ALA A 421 -91.47 12.36 -17.72
CA ALA A 421 -92.51 11.60 -18.41
C ALA A 421 -93.85 11.59 -17.65
N ALA A 422 -93.83 11.71 -16.31
CA ALA A 422 -95.01 11.71 -15.45
C ALA A 422 -95.50 13.12 -15.05
N SER A 423 -94.86 14.19 -15.54
CA SER A 423 -95.32 15.57 -15.33
C SER A 423 -96.51 15.91 -16.25
N GLU A 424 -97.58 16.47 -15.69
CA GLU A 424 -98.82 16.73 -16.43
C GLU A 424 -99.07 18.23 -16.67
N PRO A 425 -99.62 18.63 -17.83
CA PRO A 425 -99.95 20.02 -18.14
C PRO A 425 -101.18 20.50 -17.35
N VAL A 426 -100.98 21.47 -16.46
CA VAL A 426 -102.05 22.10 -15.67
C VAL A 426 -102.77 23.15 -16.52
N PRO A 427 -104.10 23.06 -16.68
CA PRO A 427 -104.88 24.14 -17.31
C PRO A 427 -104.84 25.39 -16.42
N PRO A 428 -104.69 26.60 -17.00
CA PRO A 428 -104.59 27.82 -16.21
C PRO A 428 -105.85 28.04 -15.35
N PRO A 429 -105.72 28.55 -14.12
CA PRO A 429 -106.85 28.71 -13.21
C PRO A 429 -107.87 29.71 -13.77
N THR A 430 -109.02 29.19 -14.18
CA THR A 430 -110.18 30.02 -14.53
C THR A 430 -110.80 30.60 -13.27
N ASP A 431 -110.54 31.88 -12.99
CA ASP A 431 -111.28 32.64 -11.98
C ASP A 431 -111.94 33.88 -12.60
N THR A 432 -113.12 34.24 -12.08
CA THR A 432 -114.09 35.12 -12.75
C THR A 432 -114.37 36.40 -11.97
N ALA A 433 -113.84 37.55 -12.40
CA ALA A 433 -114.27 38.87 -11.92
C ALA A 433 -114.01 40.05 -12.90
N LEU A 434 -115.08 40.46 -13.59
CA LEU A 434 -115.48 41.80 -14.07
C LEU A 434 -114.47 42.92 -14.46
N LEU A 435 -114.62 43.31 -15.75
CA LEU A 435 -114.68 44.67 -16.36
C LEU A 435 -113.45 45.57 -16.64
N GLU A 436 -113.45 46.00 -17.92
CA GLU A 436 -113.03 47.27 -18.54
C GLU A 436 -111.54 47.52 -18.91
N LEU A 437 -111.28 47.29 -20.21
CA LEU A 437 -110.38 47.98 -21.15
C LEU A 437 -109.05 48.54 -20.60
N ASP A 438 -107.93 47.99 -21.09
CA ASP A 438 -107.29 48.58 -22.26
C ASP A 438 -106.55 47.51 -23.11
N THR A 439 -106.12 47.86 -24.32
CA THR A 439 -105.55 46.92 -25.31
C THR A 439 -104.04 46.73 -25.18
N ASP A 440 -103.58 45.48 -25.12
CA ASP A 440 -102.52 44.95 -25.99
C ASP A 440 -102.50 43.40 -25.93
N ALA A 441 -102.03 42.74 -26.99
CA ALA A 441 -102.17 41.30 -27.15
C ALA A 441 -101.04 40.49 -26.47
N GLU A 442 -101.35 39.82 -25.35
CA GLU A 442 -100.48 38.79 -24.78
C GLU A 442 -100.62 37.44 -25.50
N PRO A 443 -99.53 36.65 -25.59
CA PRO A 443 -99.56 35.32 -26.20
C PRO A 443 -100.30 34.30 -25.34
N ASP A 444 -100.88 33.31 -26.02
CA ASP A 444 -101.56 32.13 -25.45
C ASP A 444 -100.68 31.49 -24.34
N PRO A 445 -101.15 31.36 -23.09
CA PRO A 445 -100.32 30.89 -21.99
C PRO A 445 -99.92 29.43 -22.22
N THR A 446 -98.63 29.20 -22.51
CA THR A 446 -98.07 27.85 -22.63
C THR A 446 -98.42 27.03 -21.39
N PRO A 447 -98.99 25.83 -21.52
CA PRO A 447 -99.38 25.02 -20.38
C PRO A 447 -98.18 24.75 -19.49
N ARG A 448 -98.33 24.98 -18.20
CA ARG A 448 -97.29 24.68 -17.21
C ARG A 448 -97.39 23.23 -16.82
N MET A 449 -96.26 22.53 -16.80
CA MET A 449 -96.16 21.19 -16.25
C MET A 449 -95.88 21.30 -14.76
N THR A 450 -96.68 20.60 -13.96
CA THR A 450 -96.49 20.52 -12.51
C THR A 450 -96.23 19.08 -12.09
N VAL A 451 -95.73 18.93 -10.86
CA VAL A 451 -95.62 17.64 -10.18
C VAL A 451 -96.92 17.38 -9.44
N THR A 452 -97.56 16.23 -9.70
CA THR A 452 -98.80 15.81 -9.04
C THR A 452 -98.53 14.65 -8.08
N ASP A 453 -99.46 14.36 -7.17
CA ASP A 453 -99.40 13.17 -6.30
C ASP A 453 -99.15 11.85 -7.08
N ALA A 454 -99.62 11.77 -8.34
CA ALA A 454 -99.38 10.63 -9.23
C ALA A 454 -97.96 10.63 -9.82
N THR A 455 -97.41 11.82 -10.08
CA THR A 455 -96.01 12.02 -10.48
C THR A 455 -95.07 11.61 -9.36
N ASP A 456 -95.32 12.05 -8.12
CA ASP A 456 -94.55 11.67 -6.92
C ASP A 456 -94.57 10.15 -6.71
N GLN A 457 -95.73 9.51 -6.85
CA GLN A 457 -95.85 8.06 -6.69
C GLN A 457 -95.12 7.28 -7.80
N ALA A 458 -95.13 7.77 -9.05
CA ALA A 458 -94.38 7.16 -10.14
C ALA A 458 -92.86 7.24 -9.90
N VAL A 459 -92.38 8.41 -9.49
CA VAL A 459 -90.97 8.67 -9.17
C VAL A 459 -90.49 7.86 -7.95
N ALA A 460 -91.27 7.83 -6.87
CA ALA A 460 -90.98 7.02 -5.70
C ALA A 460 -90.98 5.49 -5.98
N SER A 461 -91.53 5.05 -7.13
CA SER A 461 -91.48 3.66 -7.60
C SER A 461 -90.36 3.38 -8.61
N ALA A 462 -89.69 4.41 -9.11
CA ALA A 462 -88.59 4.32 -10.08
C ALA A 462 -87.20 4.50 -9.44
N ILE A 463 -87.16 5.09 -8.24
CA ILE A 463 -85.95 5.25 -7.43
C ILE A 463 -85.94 4.14 -6.37
N ASP A 464 -85.13 3.09 -6.56
CA ASP A 464 -84.95 2.02 -5.55
C ASP A 464 -84.25 2.55 -4.27
N ASN A 465 -83.62 3.71 -4.40
CA ASN A 465 -82.74 4.33 -3.45
C ASN A 465 -83.45 5.36 -2.54
N PRO A 466 -83.67 5.05 -1.25
CA PRO A 466 -84.51 5.87 -0.38
C PRO A 466 -83.96 7.27 -0.12
N GLU A 467 -82.64 7.48 -0.25
CA GLU A 467 -82.00 8.78 -0.01
C GLU A 467 -82.17 9.73 -1.21
N LEU A 468 -82.06 9.22 -2.44
CA LEU A 468 -82.40 9.98 -3.65
C LEU A 468 -83.90 10.28 -3.70
N SER A 469 -84.73 9.31 -3.35
CA SER A 469 -86.19 9.48 -3.27
C SER A 469 -86.59 10.56 -2.25
N GLN A 470 -85.94 10.58 -1.08
CA GLN A 470 -86.15 11.60 -0.06
C GLN A 470 -85.63 12.98 -0.51
N ALA A 471 -84.43 13.06 -1.10
CA ALA A 471 -83.86 14.33 -1.58
C ALA A 471 -84.72 15.00 -2.66
N LEU A 472 -85.35 14.20 -3.54
CA LEU A 472 -86.27 14.71 -4.55
C LEU A 472 -87.61 15.16 -3.97
N GLN A 473 -88.11 14.50 -2.91
CA GLN A 473 -89.32 14.92 -2.17
C GLN A 473 -89.09 16.19 -1.34
N ASP A 474 -87.91 16.35 -0.74
CA ASP A 474 -87.55 17.52 0.07
C ASP A 474 -87.19 18.75 -0.78
N THR A 475 -86.93 18.57 -2.08
CA THR A 475 -86.60 19.66 -3.00
C THR A 475 -87.86 20.19 -3.69
N PRO A 476 -88.30 21.44 -3.43
CA PRO A 476 -89.47 22.01 -4.09
C PRO A 476 -89.17 22.29 -5.57
N LEU A 477 -89.59 21.37 -6.43
CA LEU A 477 -89.55 21.52 -7.88
C LEU A 477 -90.51 22.64 -8.33
N SER A 478 -90.05 23.48 -9.26
CA SER A 478 -90.84 24.61 -9.76
C SER A 478 -91.56 24.26 -11.06
N ASP A 479 -92.76 24.79 -11.27
CA ASP A 479 -93.50 24.61 -12.53
C ASP A 479 -92.64 25.04 -13.74
N VAL A 480 -92.56 24.18 -14.76
CA VAL A 480 -91.82 24.46 -15.99
C VAL A 480 -92.71 24.37 -17.23
N THR A 481 -92.21 24.87 -18.37
CA THR A 481 -92.96 24.89 -19.64
C THR A 481 -92.66 23.71 -20.57
N VAL A 482 -91.62 22.90 -20.29
CA VAL A 482 -91.26 21.70 -21.07
C VAL A 482 -90.66 20.60 -20.17
N PRO A 483 -90.85 19.30 -20.48
CA PRO A 483 -90.37 18.18 -19.65
C PRO A 483 -88.86 18.18 -19.43
N GLU A 484 -88.08 18.64 -20.42
CA GLU A 484 -86.62 18.69 -20.35
C GLU A 484 -86.10 19.63 -19.25
N LEU A 485 -86.85 20.69 -18.93
CA LEU A 485 -86.54 21.57 -17.80
C LEU A 485 -86.88 20.89 -16.47
N MET A 486 -87.91 20.05 -16.42
CA MET A 486 -88.26 19.26 -15.23
C MET A 486 -87.17 18.20 -14.96
N ARG A 487 -86.74 17.49 -16.01
CA ARG A 487 -85.57 16.58 -15.98
C ARG A 487 -84.31 17.29 -15.46
N ALA A 488 -84.05 18.52 -15.92
CA ALA A 488 -82.89 19.30 -15.48
C ALA A 488 -82.99 19.73 -14.01
N GLN A 489 -84.18 20.13 -13.53
CA GLN A 489 -84.39 20.44 -12.11
C GLN A 489 -84.25 19.20 -11.22
N ALA A 490 -84.74 18.03 -11.67
CA ALA A 490 -84.59 16.76 -10.95
C ALA A 490 -83.12 16.34 -10.79
N ARG A 491 -82.33 16.42 -11.88
CA ARG A 491 -80.89 16.15 -11.84
C ARG A 491 -80.18 17.07 -10.84
N ALA A 492 -80.46 18.38 -10.90
CA ALA A 492 -79.88 19.36 -9.98
C ALA A 492 -80.30 19.14 -8.51
N ALA A 493 -81.53 18.69 -8.27
CA ALA A 493 -82.04 18.33 -6.93
C ALA A 493 -81.36 17.06 -6.37
N LEU A 494 -81.01 16.11 -7.25
CA LEU A 494 -80.43 14.82 -6.88
C LEU A 494 -78.90 14.84 -6.81
N GLU A 495 -78.20 15.76 -7.48
CA GLU A 495 -76.73 15.77 -7.62
C GLU A 495 -75.96 15.78 -6.27
N GLU A 496 -76.43 16.56 -5.29
CA GLU A 496 -75.80 16.61 -3.96
C GLU A 496 -75.99 15.29 -3.19
N ALA A 497 -77.21 14.74 -3.22
CA ALA A 497 -77.53 13.47 -2.57
C ALA A 497 -76.81 12.27 -3.23
N ALA A 498 -76.73 12.29 -4.56
CA ALA A 498 -75.99 11.31 -5.37
C ALA A 498 -74.50 11.33 -5.02
N THR A 499 -73.88 12.51 -4.96
CA THR A 499 -72.47 12.67 -4.59
C THR A 499 -72.22 12.20 -3.16
N ALA A 500 -73.02 12.67 -2.19
CA ALA A 500 -72.91 12.26 -0.78
C ALA A 500 -73.16 10.76 -0.56
N GLN A 501 -73.86 10.08 -1.46
CA GLN A 501 -74.02 8.64 -1.42
C GLN A 501 -72.87 7.89 -2.11
N ALA A 502 -72.37 8.38 -3.25
CA ALA A 502 -71.17 7.85 -3.89
C ALA A 502 -70.02 7.82 -2.87
N GLU A 503 -69.79 8.95 -2.18
CA GLU A 503 -68.77 9.06 -1.12
C GLU A 503 -68.95 8.01 -0.02
N ARG A 504 -70.16 7.82 0.51
CA ARG A 504 -70.43 6.82 1.57
C ARG A 504 -70.28 5.37 1.09
N LYS A 505 -70.68 5.05 -0.15
CA LYS A 505 -70.44 3.73 -0.76
C LYS A 505 -68.94 3.47 -0.95
N VAL A 506 -68.21 4.45 -1.48
CA VAL A 506 -66.76 4.37 -1.69
C VAL A 506 -66.02 4.24 -0.36
N GLU A 507 -66.37 5.00 0.67
CA GLU A 507 -65.72 4.90 1.99
C GLU A 507 -65.88 3.49 2.57
N ALA A 508 -67.10 2.95 2.56
CA ALA A 508 -67.38 1.58 3.02
C ALA A 508 -66.63 0.52 2.19
N GLN A 509 -66.51 0.71 0.87
CA GLN A 509 -65.77 -0.18 -0.01
C GLN A 509 -64.26 -0.12 0.27
N VAL A 510 -63.69 1.09 0.38
CA VAL A 510 -62.27 1.31 0.71
C VAL A 510 -61.92 0.69 2.06
N GLN A 511 -62.76 0.85 3.09
CA GLN A 511 -62.56 0.21 4.39
C GLN A 511 -62.55 -1.33 4.31
N GLY A 512 -63.30 -1.94 3.39
CA GLY A 512 -63.26 -3.39 3.14
C GLY A 512 -62.05 -3.86 2.32
N ILE A 513 -61.52 -2.99 1.45
CA ILE A 513 -60.40 -3.29 0.55
C ILE A 513 -59.05 -3.05 1.23
N GLU A 514 -58.91 -2.00 2.03
CA GLU A 514 -57.66 -1.58 2.68
C GLU A 514 -56.93 -2.70 3.46
N PRO A 515 -57.60 -3.61 4.21
CA PRO A 515 -56.94 -4.74 4.89
C PRO A 515 -56.31 -5.78 3.95
N SER A 516 -56.61 -5.72 2.64
CA SER A 516 -56.05 -6.59 1.61
C SER A 516 -54.89 -5.95 0.84
N VAL A 517 -54.53 -4.69 1.16
CA VAL A 517 -53.30 -4.06 0.66
C VAL A 517 -52.10 -4.66 1.39
N THR A 518 -51.20 -5.27 0.62
CA THR A 518 -49.90 -5.78 1.10
C THR A 518 -48.76 -4.92 0.64
N SER A 519 -47.71 -4.89 1.46
CA SER A 519 -46.37 -4.52 1.04
C SER A 519 -45.62 -5.70 0.43
N ASP A 520 -44.82 -5.44 -0.59
CA ASP A 520 -43.95 -6.37 -1.31
C ASP A 520 -42.63 -5.63 -1.65
N TRP A 521 -41.48 -6.28 -1.45
CA TRP A 521 -40.17 -5.64 -1.59
C TRP A 521 -39.73 -5.68 -3.05
N THR A 522 -39.33 -4.55 -3.61
CA THR A 522 -39.03 -4.38 -5.03
C THR A 522 -37.93 -3.34 -5.25
N LEU A 523 -37.27 -3.39 -6.40
CA LEU A 523 -36.44 -2.28 -6.86
C LEU A 523 -37.35 -1.15 -7.37
N THR A 524 -37.78 -0.27 -6.46
CA THR A 524 -38.60 0.90 -6.79
C THR A 524 -37.78 1.95 -7.54
N GLU A 525 -38.45 2.89 -8.23
CA GLU A 525 -37.76 4.02 -8.86
C GLU A 525 -37.06 4.95 -7.85
N ALA A 526 -37.59 5.03 -6.63
CA ALA A 526 -36.94 5.76 -5.55
C ALA A 526 -35.63 5.08 -5.13
N LEU A 527 -35.66 3.76 -4.88
CA LEU A 527 -34.45 3.00 -4.56
C LEU A 527 -33.44 2.99 -5.71
N GLN A 528 -33.90 2.80 -6.96
CA GLN A 528 -33.05 2.91 -8.15
C GLN A 528 -32.39 4.29 -8.24
N LYS A 529 -33.13 5.36 -7.96
CA LYS A 529 -32.60 6.73 -7.96
C LYS A 529 -31.59 6.96 -6.84
N GLU A 530 -31.82 6.47 -5.62
CA GLU A 530 -30.85 6.58 -4.53
C GLU A 530 -29.57 5.77 -4.82
N ILE A 531 -29.70 4.55 -5.37
CA ILE A 531 -28.55 3.76 -5.86
C ILE A 531 -27.76 4.56 -6.93
N LEU A 532 -28.46 5.13 -7.92
CA LEU A 532 -27.83 5.99 -8.94
C LEU A 532 -27.35 7.36 -8.41
N ALA A 533 -27.74 7.75 -7.19
CA ALA A 533 -27.32 8.98 -6.54
C ALA A 533 -26.14 8.79 -5.57
N LEU A 534 -25.72 7.55 -5.30
CA LEU A 534 -24.50 7.27 -4.56
C LEU A 534 -23.30 7.95 -5.26
N PRO A 535 -22.45 8.72 -4.54
CA PRO A 535 -21.42 9.54 -5.16
C PRO A 535 -20.46 8.77 -6.08
N PHE A 536 -20.16 7.53 -5.72
CA PHE A 536 -19.29 6.63 -6.48
C PHE A 536 -19.98 6.00 -7.71
N ILE A 537 -21.31 6.01 -7.81
CA ILE A 537 -22.04 5.59 -9.03
C ILE A 537 -22.20 6.78 -9.99
N GLN A 538 -22.41 8.00 -9.48
CA GLN A 538 -22.47 9.19 -10.32
C GLN A 538 -21.17 9.44 -11.09
N ALA A 539 -20.03 9.10 -10.51
CA ALA A 539 -18.71 9.18 -11.16
C ALA A 539 -18.51 8.17 -12.31
N THR A 540 -19.29 7.08 -12.35
CA THR A 540 -19.18 6.01 -13.37
C THR A 540 -20.02 6.29 -14.63
N ILE A 541 -20.84 7.35 -14.65
CA ILE A 541 -21.76 7.64 -15.76
C ILE A 541 -21.02 8.44 -16.84
N ALA A 542 -20.39 7.71 -17.77
CA ALA A 542 -19.83 8.22 -19.02
C ALA A 542 -18.96 9.47 -18.85
N ASP A 543 -17.82 9.31 -18.17
CA ASP A 543 -16.79 10.33 -18.12
C ASP A 543 -16.26 10.62 -19.54
N ALA A 544 -16.52 11.83 -20.04
CA ALA A 544 -16.05 12.26 -21.36
C ALA A 544 -14.51 12.28 -21.45
N THR A 545 -13.81 12.42 -20.31
CA THR A 545 -12.35 12.36 -20.26
C THR A 545 -11.81 10.95 -20.50
N ALA A 546 -12.64 9.90 -20.51
CA ALA A 546 -12.25 8.53 -20.82
C ALA A 546 -12.28 8.17 -22.33
N GLU A 547 -12.70 9.07 -23.23
CA GLU A 547 -12.73 8.78 -24.68
C GLU A 547 -11.31 8.61 -25.25
N GLY A 548 -10.99 7.44 -25.82
CA GLY A 548 -9.64 7.14 -26.32
C GLY A 548 -8.60 7.01 -25.20
N LEU A 549 -9.01 6.50 -24.04
CA LEU A 549 -8.11 6.31 -22.89
C LEU A 549 -7.12 5.15 -23.10
N VAL A 550 -7.47 4.13 -23.89
CA VAL A 550 -6.57 3.01 -24.22
C VAL A 550 -5.35 3.50 -25.01
N GLU A 551 -5.56 4.31 -26.04
CA GLU A 551 -4.47 4.89 -26.84
C GLU A 551 -3.61 5.87 -26.04
N ARG A 552 -4.22 6.62 -25.11
CA ARG A 552 -3.49 7.49 -24.19
C ARG A 552 -2.64 6.72 -23.19
N LEU A 553 -3.14 5.63 -22.60
CA LEU A 553 -2.41 4.83 -21.60
C LEU A 553 -1.32 3.93 -22.19
N ALA A 554 -1.21 3.78 -23.51
CA ALA A 554 -0.17 3.00 -24.18
C ALA A 554 1.29 3.28 -23.71
N PRO A 555 1.71 4.52 -23.35
CA PRO A 555 3.03 4.80 -22.75
C PRO A 555 3.20 4.31 -21.30
N LEU A 556 2.14 3.79 -20.66
CA LEU A 556 2.13 3.25 -19.29
C LEU A 556 1.84 1.73 -19.27
N THR A 557 1.30 1.15 -20.35
CA THR A 557 1.08 -0.30 -20.46
C THR A 557 2.42 -1.04 -20.49
N GLY A 558 2.56 -2.07 -19.63
CA GLY A 558 3.80 -2.81 -19.41
C GLY A 558 4.85 -2.07 -18.58
N VAL A 559 4.48 -0.94 -17.95
CA VAL A 559 5.41 -0.06 -17.22
C VAL A 559 5.13 -0.11 -15.73
N ALA A 560 6.15 -0.47 -14.95
CA ALA A 560 6.06 -0.56 -13.49
C ALA A 560 6.62 0.69 -12.79
N TYR A 561 5.97 1.09 -11.70
CA TYR A 561 6.36 2.19 -10.80
C TYR A 561 6.46 1.70 -9.34
N PRO A 562 7.42 2.23 -8.55
CA PRO A 562 7.69 1.72 -7.20
C PRO A 562 6.72 2.21 -6.12
N SER A 563 5.95 3.27 -6.38
CA SER A 563 4.97 3.81 -5.43
C SER A 563 3.75 4.36 -6.14
N ARG A 564 2.63 4.40 -5.40
CA ARG A 564 1.32 4.86 -5.91
C ARG A 564 1.42 6.25 -6.50
N ARG A 565 2.14 7.14 -5.80
CA ARG A 565 2.34 8.56 -6.18
C ARG A 565 2.90 8.71 -7.58
N LEU A 566 3.97 7.99 -7.91
CA LEU A 566 4.63 8.07 -9.22
C LEU A 566 3.73 7.55 -10.35
N PHE A 567 2.96 6.48 -10.09
CA PHE A 567 1.99 5.98 -11.06
C PHE A 567 0.81 6.94 -11.26
N THR A 568 0.24 7.49 -10.19
CA THR A 568 -0.81 8.52 -10.27
C THR A 568 -0.35 9.72 -11.09
N GLN A 569 0.83 10.27 -10.79
CA GLN A 569 1.39 11.40 -11.54
C GLN A 569 1.66 11.03 -13.01
N ALA A 570 2.08 9.79 -13.30
CA ALA A 570 2.26 9.34 -14.68
C ALA A 570 0.93 9.22 -15.44
N VAL A 571 -0.14 8.77 -14.78
CA VAL A 571 -1.51 8.75 -15.34
C VAL A 571 -2.01 10.17 -15.63
N GLU A 572 -1.80 11.10 -14.70
CA GLU A 572 -2.15 12.52 -14.85
C GLU A 572 -1.38 13.16 -16.02
N ASN A 573 -0.05 13.10 -16.00
CA ASN A 573 0.78 13.71 -17.05
C ASN A 573 0.53 13.10 -18.45
N VAL A 574 0.19 11.82 -18.54
CA VAL A 574 -0.18 11.17 -19.81
C VAL A 574 -1.57 11.58 -20.29
N SER A 575 -2.50 11.94 -19.39
CA SER A 575 -3.83 12.42 -19.77
C SER A 575 -3.82 13.79 -20.46
N GLU A 576 -2.83 14.63 -20.16
CA GLU A 576 -2.69 15.97 -20.75
C GLU A 576 -2.19 15.96 -22.20
N LEU A 577 -1.52 14.88 -22.64
CA LEU A 577 -0.78 14.83 -23.91
C LEU A 577 -1.63 15.05 -25.17
N ASP A 578 -2.94 14.78 -25.15
CA ASP A 578 -3.84 14.99 -26.28
C ASP A 578 -4.76 16.22 -26.16
N GLY A 579 -4.63 16.97 -25.06
CA GLY A 579 -5.42 18.18 -24.81
C GLY A 579 -6.89 17.95 -24.47
N LYS A 580 -7.31 16.71 -24.15
CA LYS A 580 -8.70 16.44 -23.68
C LYS A 580 -8.95 16.81 -22.22
N GLY A 581 -7.91 17.20 -21.48
CA GLY A 581 -7.97 17.60 -20.07
C GLY A 581 -7.72 16.44 -19.10
N GLU A 582 -7.54 16.80 -17.83
CA GLU A 582 -7.31 15.89 -16.71
C GLU A 582 -8.37 14.78 -16.65
N LEU A 583 -7.96 13.55 -16.35
CA LEU A 583 -8.88 12.46 -16.01
C LEU A 583 -9.62 12.79 -14.72
N SER A 584 -10.89 12.40 -14.60
CA SER A 584 -11.55 12.52 -13.30
C SER A 584 -10.84 11.66 -12.26
N ARG A 585 -10.79 12.17 -11.02
CA ARG A 585 -10.20 11.45 -9.88
C ARG A 585 -10.71 10.01 -9.74
N PHE A 586 -11.96 9.73 -10.10
CA PHE A 586 -12.51 8.38 -10.07
C PHE A 586 -11.86 7.45 -11.10
N VAL A 587 -11.67 7.92 -12.34
CA VAL A 587 -10.94 7.17 -13.38
C VAL A 587 -9.49 6.94 -12.95
N THR A 588 -8.83 7.95 -12.40
CA THR A 588 -7.45 7.83 -11.86
C THR A 588 -7.38 6.81 -10.71
N GLU A 589 -8.25 6.87 -9.71
CA GLU A 589 -8.24 5.91 -8.58
C GLU A 589 -8.56 4.48 -9.04
N ARG A 590 -9.45 4.29 -10.04
CA ARG A 590 -9.72 2.97 -10.64
C ARG A 590 -8.54 2.44 -11.46
N LEU A 591 -7.81 3.32 -12.15
CA LEU A 591 -6.54 2.99 -12.82
C LEU A 591 -5.48 2.57 -11.80
N VAL A 592 -5.32 3.34 -10.72
CA VAL A 592 -4.40 3.01 -9.61
C VAL A 592 -4.73 1.65 -9.01
N GLN A 593 -6.01 1.39 -8.71
CA GLN A 593 -6.44 0.10 -8.14
C GLN A 593 -6.23 -1.09 -9.08
N LYS A 594 -6.38 -0.90 -10.40
CA LYS A 594 -6.08 -1.96 -11.39
C LYS A 594 -4.59 -2.15 -11.62
N ALA A 595 -3.81 -1.08 -11.53
CA ALA A 595 -2.36 -1.11 -11.64
C ALA A 595 -1.69 -1.67 -10.37
N GLU A 596 -2.34 -1.60 -9.21
CA GLU A 596 -1.83 -2.11 -7.94
C GLU A 596 -1.53 -3.62 -8.01
N LYS A 597 -0.25 -3.98 -7.96
CA LYS A 597 0.25 -5.35 -7.93
C LYS A 597 0.97 -5.60 -6.60
N THR A 598 0.42 -6.48 -5.79
CA THR A 598 1.13 -7.06 -4.63
C THR A 598 1.99 -8.23 -5.11
N ILE A 599 3.14 -8.47 -4.49
CA ILE A 599 3.98 -9.63 -4.82
C ILE A 599 3.40 -10.90 -4.21
N ASP A 600 3.07 -11.87 -5.06
CA ASP A 600 2.69 -13.22 -4.63
C ASP A 600 3.79 -13.87 -3.78
N ASP A 601 3.42 -14.24 -2.55
CA ASP A 601 4.25 -14.87 -1.51
C ASP A 601 5.69 -14.28 -1.40
N PRO A 602 5.86 -13.13 -0.73
CA PRO A 602 7.18 -12.52 -0.56
C PRO A 602 8.14 -13.35 0.30
N GLN A 603 7.67 -14.43 0.95
CA GLN A 603 8.49 -15.35 1.73
C GLN A 603 9.01 -16.55 0.92
N VAL A 604 8.41 -16.86 -0.23
CA VAL A 604 8.90 -17.92 -1.14
C VAL A 604 10.30 -17.58 -1.62
N THR A 605 11.26 -18.41 -1.22
CA THR A 605 12.68 -18.23 -1.58
C THR A 605 12.87 -18.42 -3.07
N ARG A 606 13.18 -17.34 -3.79
CA ARG A 606 13.37 -17.35 -5.25
C ARG A 606 14.71 -17.98 -5.64
N ILE A 607 14.74 -18.55 -6.84
CA ILE A 607 15.95 -19.11 -7.45
C ILE A 607 16.64 -17.99 -8.23
N TYR A 608 17.92 -17.78 -7.92
CA TYR A 608 18.76 -16.80 -8.60
C TYR A 608 19.76 -17.55 -9.47
N GLU A 609 19.48 -17.59 -10.76
CA GLU A 609 20.46 -17.92 -11.79
C GLU A 609 21.41 -16.73 -12.03
N PRO A 610 22.52 -16.91 -12.77
CA PRO A 610 23.30 -15.80 -13.30
C PRO A 610 22.40 -14.75 -13.94
N LEU A 611 22.56 -13.50 -13.49
CA LEU A 611 21.71 -12.38 -13.87
C LEU A 611 22.04 -11.84 -15.25
N GLU A 612 23.27 -12.04 -15.72
CA GLU A 612 23.71 -11.59 -17.03
C GLU A 612 22.91 -12.22 -18.19
N ILE A 613 22.80 -11.48 -19.30
CA ILE A 613 22.44 -12.05 -20.60
C ILE A 613 23.54 -12.98 -21.13
N GLU A 614 23.20 -13.86 -22.07
CA GLU A 614 24.21 -14.55 -22.87
C GLU A 614 25.02 -13.53 -23.68
N ASP A 615 26.32 -13.76 -23.80
CA ASP A 615 27.28 -12.84 -24.46
C ASP A 615 27.26 -11.38 -23.95
N CYS A 616 26.91 -11.17 -22.67
CA CYS A 616 27.00 -9.87 -22.00
C CYS A 616 28.42 -9.28 -22.06
N ASP A 617 28.53 -8.00 -22.42
CA ASP A 617 29.79 -7.26 -22.39
C ASP A 617 30.04 -6.66 -20.99
N CYS A 618 31.25 -6.17 -20.74
CA CYS A 618 31.55 -5.45 -19.49
C CYS A 618 31.26 -3.96 -19.63
N VAL A 619 30.97 -3.34 -18.49
CA VAL A 619 30.80 -1.90 -18.31
C VAL A 619 31.84 -1.09 -19.10
N SER A 620 31.36 -0.26 -20.03
CA SER A 620 32.15 0.72 -20.78
C SER A 620 32.74 1.81 -19.87
N GLU A 621 33.94 2.32 -20.21
CA GLU A 621 34.43 3.55 -19.60
C GLU A 621 33.54 4.73 -20.03
N ARG A 622 32.99 5.49 -19.07
CA ARG A 622 32.10 6.62 -19.36
C ARG A 622 32.88 7.89 -19.74
N VAL A 623 32.24 8.82 -20.45
CA VAL A 623 32.83 10.10 -20.89
C VAL A 623 33.35 10.96 -19.72
N SER A 624 32.72 10.82 -18.55
CA SER A 624 33.11 11.45 -17.28
C SER A 624 32.97 10.43 -16.16
N ASP A 625 33.88 10.43 -15.20
CA ASP A 625 33.90 9.49 -14.06
C ASP A 625 32.64 9.62 -13.16
N ASP A 626 31.95 10.76 -13.25
CA ASP A 626 30.69 11.03 -12.53
C ASP A 626 29.44 10.47 -13.22
N LEU A 627 29.50 10.16 -14.52
CA LEU A 627 28.34 9.64 -15.25
C LEU A 627 28.14 8.16 -14.94
N GLN A 628 26.93 7.81 -14.52
CA GLN A 628 26.56 6.46 -14.08
C GLN A 628 25.21 6.04 -14.67
N VAL A 629 25.12 4.78 -15.07
CA VAL A 629 23.86 4.10 -15.36
C VAL A 629 23.51 3.19 -14.19
N TYR A 630 22.40 3.48 -13.54
CA TYR A 630 21.94 2.80 -12.33
C TYR A 630 20.75 1.88 -12.63
N GLY A 631 20.71 0.69 -12.06
CA GLY A 631 19.59 -0.24 -12.21
C GLY A 631 19.11 -0.76 -10.86
N PHE A 632 17.82 -0.61 -10.56
CA PHE A 632 17.21 -1.32 -9.45
C PHE A 632 16.74 -2.69 -9.93
N TYR A 633 17.13 -3.75 -9.23
CA TYR A 633 16.68 -5.12 -9.48
C TYR A 633 15.75 -5.54 -8.34
N PRO A 634 14.42 -5.37 -8.48
CA PRO A 634 13.46 -5.93 -7.55
C PRO A 634 13.61 -7.45 -7.45
N PHE A 635 13.66 -7.97 -6.23
CA PHE A 635 13.92 -9.40 -6.02
C PHE A 635 12.88 -10.32 -6.67
N TRP A 636 11.68 -9.81 -6.95
CA TRP A 636 10.59 -10.55 -7.61
C TRP A 636 10.76 -10.76 -9.11
N LEU A 637 11.76 -10.13 -9.74
CA LEU A 637 12.20 -10.47 -11.10
C LEU A 637 13.00 -11.79 -11.15
N ALA A 638 13.37 -12.36 -9.99
CA ALA A 638 13.94 -13.70 -9.91
C ALA A 638 12.86 -14.79 -9.96
N GLN A 639 13.22 -15.94 -10.53
CA GLN A 639 12.28 -17.03 -10.78
C GLN A 639 11.77 -17.63 -9.46
N PRO A 640 10.45 -17.79 -9.26
CA PRO A 640 9.94 -18.59 -8.14
C PRO A 640 10.42 -20.04 -8.29
N PRO A 641 10.70 -20.76 -7.19
CA PRO A 641 11.08 -22.16 -7.27
C PRO A 641 9.94 -22.93 -7.93
N ALA A 642 10.24 -23.70 -8.99
CA ALA A 642 9.25 -24.44 -9.76
C ALA A 642 8.29 -25.18 -8.80
N ALA A 643 7.06 -24.69 -8.73
CA ALA A 643 6.07 -25.23 -7.83
C ALA A 643 5.90 -26.71 -8.18
N LYS A 644 5.99 -27.59 -7.17
CA LYS A 644 5.56 -28.98 -7.35
C LYS A 644 4.05 -28.99 -7.37
N ILE A 645 3.47 -28.42 -8.43
CA ILE A 645 2.04 -28.46 -8.72
C ILE A 645 1.66 -29.95 -8.64
N PRO A 646 0.84 -30.36 -7.68
CA PRO A 646 0.33 -31.72 -7.68
C PRO A 646 -0.41 -31.91 -9.00
N GLN A 647 -0.18 -33.02 -9.71
CA GLN A 647 -0.83 -33.36 -10.98
C GLN A 647 -2.33 -33.71 -10.77
N ALA A 648 -3.06 -32.81 -10.11
CA ALA A 648 -4.43 -32.98 -9.64
C ALA A 648 -5.44 -32.57 -10.70
N ASP A 649 -5.06 -31.70 -11.64
CA ASP A 649 -5.88 -31.33 -12.79
C ASP A 649 -5.06 -31.44 -14.09
N PRO A 650 -5.33 -32.43 -14.95
CA PRO A 650 -4.68 -32.58 -16.25
C PRO A 650 -5.26 -31.66 -17.34
N GLU A 651 -6.26 -30.82 -17.02
CA GLU A 651 -6.85 -29.85 -17.96
C GLU A 651 -6.46 -28.39 -17.66
N ALA A 652 -5.77 -28.12 -16.54
CA ALA A 652 -5.16 -26.80 -16.31
C ALA A 652 -4.00 -26.58 -17.29
N GLU A 653 -4.06 -25.51 -18.08
CA GLU A 653 -2.96 -25.11 -18.97
C GLU A 653 -1.71 -24.86 -18.12
N GLU A 654 -0.59 -25.52 -18.44
CA GLU A 654 0.69 -25.28 -17.78
C GLU A 654 1.17 -23.87 -18.15
N GLU A 655 0.87 -22.88 -17.30
CA GLU A 655 1.48 -21.55 -17.41
C GLU A 655 3.01 -21.71 -17.40
N GLU A 656 3.66 -21.30 -18.50
CA GLU A 656 5.11 -21.38 -18.58
C GLU A 656 5.72 -20.54 -17.44
N PRO A 657 6.65 -21.10 -16.64
CA PRO A 657 7.16 -20.41 -15.46
C PRO A 657 7.89 -19.14 -15.87
N LYS A 658 7.36 -17.97 -15.44
CA LYS A 658 7.94 -16.64 -15.72
C LYS A 658 9.46 -16.68 -15.56
N GLN A 659 10.17 -16.45 -16.66
CA GLN A 659 11.63 -16.54 -16.70
C GLN A 659 12.24 -15.40 -15.86
N GLN A 660 13.41 -15.65 -15.27
CA GLN A 660 14.14 -14.62 -14.55
C GLN A 660 14.57 -13.51 -15.53
N THR A 661 14.18 -12.27 -15.28
CA THR A 661 14.67 -11.10 -16.04
C THR A 661 16.19 -11.04 -15.94
N LYS A 662 16.87 -11.04 -17.09
CA LYS A 662 18.32 -10.89 -17.15
C LYS A 662 18.70 -9.40 -17.17
N VAL A 663 19.99 -9.11 -17.08
CA VAL A 663 20.56 -7.76 -17.01
C VAL A 663 21.66 -7.61 -18.05
N ASP A 664 21.61 -6.52 -18.79
CA ASP A 664 22.68 -6.09 -19.69
C ASP A 664 23.70 -5.21 -18.93
N PHE A 665 24.76 -5.85 -18.43
CA PHE A 665 25.86 -5.15 -17.74
C PHE A 665 26.84 -4.44 -18.69
N SER A 666 26.63 -4.48 -20.01
CA SER A 666 27.33 -3.55 -20.91
C SER A 666 26.85 -2.11 -20.68
N VAL A 667 25.59 -1.96 -20.23
CA VAL A 667 24.93 -0.67 -20.02
C VAL A 667 24.82 -0.30 -18.55
N VAL A 668 24.67 -1.25 -17.61
CA VAL A 668 24.43 -0.95 -16.18
C VAL A 668 25.73 -0.92 -15.36
N ASP A 669 26.14 0.26 -14.86
CA ASP A 669 27.34 0.47 -14.04
C ASP A 669 27.15 0.06 -12.58
N HIS A 670 25.94 0.29 -12.06
CA HIS A 670 25.56 0.07 -10.67
C HIS A 670 24.22 -0.66 -10.64
N ILE A 671 24.13 -1.78 -9.92
CA ILE A 671 22.89 -2.53 -9.74
C ILE A 671 22.55 -2.68 -8.25
N ALA A 672 21.36 -2.25 -7.86
CA ALA A 672 20.88 -2.33 -6.48
C ALA A 672 19.85 -3.46 -6.32
N PHE A 673 20.05 -4.32 -5.33
CA PHE A 673 19.04 -5.31 -4.93
C PHE A 673 17.90 -4.58 -4.21
N TYR A 674 16.70 -4.61 -4.78
CA TYR A 674 15.54 -3.82 -4.34
C TYR A 674 14.44 -4.69 -3.69
N GLY A 675 13.70 -4.10 -2.74
CA GLY A 675 12.66 -4.77 -1.94
C GLY A 675 13.12 -5.26 -0.57
N LEU A 676 14.24 -4.77 -0.04
CA LEU A 676 14.55 -4.86 1.39
C LEU A 676 13.87 -3.70 2.10
N GLU A 677 12.94 -3.97 2.99
CA GLU A 677 12.07 -2.93 3.52
C GLU A 677 12.17 -2.82 5.04
N PHE A 678 12.26 -1.59 5.55
CA PHE A 678 12.03 -1.25 6.95
C PHE A 678 10.71 -0.49 7.06
N SER A 679 9.72 -1.11 7.67
CA SER A 679 8.49 -0.45 8.15
C SER A 679 8.34 -0.74 9.65
N LYS A 680 7.58 0.12 10.36
CA LYS A 680 7.12 -0.21 11.71
C LYS A 680 6.02 -1.27 11.69
N GLY A 681 5.18 -1.30 10.64
CA GLY A 681 3.93 -2.06 10.63
C GLY A 681 3.11 -1.80 11.89
N ASP A 682 2.47 -2.84 12.44
CA ASP A 682 1.80 -2.77 13.75
C ASP A 682 2.75 -2.72 14.97
N GLY A 683 4.05 -2.50 14.76
CA GLY A 683 5.12 -2.66 15.74
C GLY A 683 5.66 -1.36 16.32
N ASP A 684 5.99 -1.37 17.62
CA ASP A 684 6.74 -0.30 18.31
C ASP A 684 8.13 -0.02 17.68
N ARG A 685 8.56 -0.78 16.67
CA ARG A 685 9.91 -0.74 16.09
C ARG A 685 9.92 -1.05 14.61
N ALA A 686 10.80 -0.37 13.88
CA ALA A 686 11.13 -0.72 12.50
C ALA A 686 11.73 -2.14 12.43
N LEU A 687 11.23 -2.97 11.52
CA LEU A 687 11.70 -4.34 11.28
C LEU A 687 12.17 -4.50 9.83
N LEU A 688 13.26 -5.25 9.61
CA LEU A 688 13.74 -5.56 8.27
C LEU A 688 12.96 -6.76 7.67
N TYR A 689 12.10 -6.47 6.71
CA TYR A 689 11.39 -7.46 5.89
C TYR A 689 12.29 -7.98 4.76
N ASN A 690 11.90 -9.12 4.17
CA ASN A 690 12.50 -9.71 2.95
C ASN A 690 14.00 -10.07 3.00
N ARG A 691 14.62 -9.97 4.18
CA ARG A 691 16.00 -10.37 4.48
C ARG A 691 16.36 -11.79 3.99
N GLY A 692 15.38 -12.70 3.95
CA GLY A 692 15.54 -14.04 3.38
C GLY A 692 15.89 -14.03 1.89
N GLN A 693 15.25 -13.16 1.11
CA GLN A 693 15.46 -13.02 -0.34
C GLN A 693 16.87 -12.54 -0.65
N TRP A 694 17.33 -11.47 0.01
CA TRP A 694 18.73 -11.03 -0.10
C TRP A 694 19.71 -12.13 0.26
N ARG A 695 19.49 -12.84 1.38
CA ARG A 695 20.41 -13.89 1.83
C ARG A 695 20.52 -15.07 0.86
N ALA A 696 19.46 -15.36 0.10
CA ALA A 696 19.49 -16.30 -1.02
C ALA A 696 20.20 -15.71 -2.26
N ALA A 697 19.85 -14.47 -2.65
CA ALA A 697 20.35 -13.80 -3.85
C ALA A 697 21.85 -13.46 -3.80
N ARG A 698 22.32 -12.94 -2.66
CA ARG A 698 23.55 -12.14 -2.51
C ARG A 698 24.78 -12.66 -3.21
N ARG A 699 24.99 -13.98 -3.21
CA ARG A 699 26.17 -14.57 -3.84
C ARG A 699 26.07 -14.51 -5.36
N GLN A 700 24.93 -14.86 -5.93
CA GLN A 700 24.76 -14.82 -7.37
C GLN A 700 24.66 -13.37 -7.85
N PHE A 701 23.94 -12.52 -7.11
CA PHE A 701 23.80 -11.10 -7.36
C PHE A 701 25.14 -10.38 -7.47
N ILE A 702 25.95 -10.43 -6.40
CA ILE A 702 27.28 -9.81 -6.38
C ILE A 702 28.23 -10.47 -7.38
N ASN A 703 28.20 -11.80 -7.55
CA ASN A 703 29.09 -12.46 -8.51
C ASN A 703 28.80 -12.04 -9.95
N SER A 704 27.53 -11.99 -10.37
CA SER A 704 27.14 -11.56 -11.71
C SER A 704 27.52 -10.11 -11.95
N ALA A 705 27.14 -9.18 -11.07
CA ALA A 705 27.52 -7.76 -11.20
C ALA A 705 29.05 -7.58 -11.28
N HIS A 706 29.78 -8.15 -10.31
CA HIS A 706 31.25 -8.05 -10.28
C HIS A 706 31.89 -8.65 -11.52
N GLN A 707 31.40 -9.80 -12.04
CA GLN A 707 31.94 -10.43 -13.25
C GLN A 707 31.99 -9.46 -14.43
N TYR A 708 31.00 -8.57 -14.54
CA TYR A 708 30.89 -7.58 -15.62
C TYR A 708 31.33 -6.15 -15.24
N ARG A 709 31.99 -5.99 -14.08
CA ARG A 709 32.48 -4.72 -13.51
C ARG A 709 31.40 -3.75 -13.01
N ALA A 710 30.13 -4.15 -13.03
CA ALA A 710 29.09 -3.42 -12.32
C ALA A 710 29.27 -3.52 -10.79
N LYS A 711 28.97 -2.43 -10.07
CA LYS A 711 28.90 -2.42 -8.61
C LYS A 711 27.57 -2.99 -8.13
N ALA A 712 27.58 -3.80 -7.08
CA ALA A 712 26.38 -4.38 -6.49
C ALA A 712 26.04 -3.70 -5.17
N GLU A 713 24.88 -3.05 -5.11
CA GLU A 713 24.39 -2.31 -3.94
C GLU A 713 23.16 -2.97 -3.29
N LEU A 714 22.83 -2.52 -2.08
CA LEU A 714 21.56 -2.83 -1.41
C LEU A 714 20.66 -1.60 -1.37
N ALA A 715 19.46 -1.70 -1.94
CA ALA A 715 18.42 -0.69 -1.74
C ALA A 715 17.55 -1.09 -0.54
N PHE A 716 17.46 -0.19 0.45
CA PHE A 716 16.56 -0.32 1.59
C PHE A 716 15.45 0.71 1.52
N ASP A 717 14.23 0.23 1.39
CA ASP A 717 13.00 1.03 1.44
C ASP A 717 12.69 1.37 2.90
N LEU A 718 12.75 2.66 3.24
CA LEU A 718 12.54 3.17 4.59
C LEU A 718 11.14 3.77 4.66
N ARG A 719 10.15 2.98 5.10
CA ARG A 719 8.78 3.44 5.36
C ARG A 719 8.65 3.96 6.80
N ASP A 720 7.70 4.86 7.03
CA ASP A 720 7.39 5.44 8.35
C ASP A 720 8.58 6.15 9.03
N TRP A 721 9.65 6.44 8.28
CA TRP A 721 10.94 6.87 8.81
C TRP A 721 10.87 8.19 9.58
N MET A 722 9.86 9.01 9.30
CA MET A 722 9.58 10.27 9.99
C MET A 722 9.26 10.05 11.48
N ASP A 723 8.60 8.94 11.82
CA ASP A 723 8.14 8.59 13.16
C ASP A 723 9.12 7.67 13.91
N TRP A 724 10.32 7.43 13.35
CA TRP A 724 11.31 6.55 13.95
C TRP A 724 11.99 7.16 15.17
N THR A 725 11.95 6.42 16.28
CA THR A 725 12.67 6.78 17.49
C THR A 725 14.17 6.55 17.31
N ARG A 726 14.97 7.14 18.22
CA ARG A 726 16.41 6.86 18.26
C ARG A 726 16.75 5.36 18.36
N ALA A 727 15.91 4.56 19.02
CA ALA A 727 16.12 3.12 19.16
C ALA A 727 15.82 2.37 17.85
N ASP A 728 14.89 2.87 17.04
CA ASP A 728 14.58 2.34 15.71
C ASP A 728 15.74 2.63 14.76
N ILE A 729 16.26 3.86 14.76
CA ILE A 729 17.45 4.23 13.97
C ILE A 729 18.65 3.34 14.36
N GLU A 730 18.87 3.10 15.65
CA GLU A 730 19.97 2.23 16.12
C GLU A 730 19.79 0.78 15.64
N TYR A 731 18.56 0.24 15.68
CA TYR A 731 18.26 -1.10 15.16
C TYR A 731 18.42 -1.21 13.64
N VAL A 732 17.91 -0.23 12.89
CA VAL A 732 17.97 -0.17 11.41
C VAL A 732 19.41 -0.10 10.94
N VAL A 733 20.24 0.75 11.54
CA VAL A 733 21.66 0.89 11.20
C VAL A 733 22.43 -0.42 11.45
N ASP A 734 22.19 -1.09 12.59
CA ASP A 734 22.83 -2.37 12.92
C ASP A 734 22.45 -3.47 11.91
N ASP A 735 21.18 -3.54 11.48
CA ASP A 735 20.73 -4.53 10.48
C ASP A 735 21.28 -4.23 9.07
N ILE A 736 21.35 -2.95 8.67
CA ILE A 736 22.00 -2.52 7.40
C ILE A 736 23.49 -2.90 7.41
N ALA A 737 24.23 -2.53 8.45
CA ALA A 737 25.65 -2.84 8.58
C ALA A 737 25.91 -4.36 8.59
N THR A 738 24.99 -5.14 9.17
CA THR A 738 25.04 -6.61 9.17
C THR A 738 24.88 -7.19 7.77
N GLU A 739 23.91 -6.72 6.97
CA GLU A 739 23.68 -7.27 5.62
C GLU A 739 24.67 -6.72 4.56
N MET A 740 25.31 -5.57 4.83
CA MET A 740 26.50 -5.06 4.13
C MET A 740 27.79 -5.85 4.46
N GLY A 741 27.75 -6.73 5.46
CA GLY A 741 28.89 -7.52 5.92
C GLY A 741 29.43 -8.52 4.88
N ALA A 742 30.74 -8.80 4.95
CA ALA A 742 31.37 -9.77 4.06
C ALA A 742 30.89 -11.21 4.30
N PHE A 743 30.69 -11.98 3.24
CA PHE A 743 30.16 -13.35 3.31
C PHE A 743 30.99 -14.37 2.49
N ASN A 744 30.70 -15.66 2.70
CA ASN A 744 31.46 -16.75 2.10
C ASN A 744 31.24 -16.86 0.57
N ARG A 745 32.32 -16.67 -0.20
CA ARG A 745 32.34 -16.76 -1.67
C ARG A 745 31.81 -18.09 -2.23
N VAL A 746 31.92 -19.17 -1.46
CA VAL A 746 31.56 -20.53 -1.90
C VAL A 746 30.62 -21.16 -0.87
N GLU A 747 29.49 -21.70 -1.32
CA GLU A 747 28.48 -22.31 -0.43
C GLU A 747 28.94 -23.60 0.25
N GLY A 748 29.88 -24.31 -0.39
CA GLY A 748 30.43 -25.55 0.11
C GLY A 748 31.73 -25.93 -0.58
N ARG A 749 32.30 -27.08 -0.21
CA ARG A 749 33.64 -27.51 -0.69
C ARG A 749 33.62 -28.25 -2.04
N LYS A 750 32.50 -28.27 -2.75
CA LYS A 750 32.40 -28.93 -4.06
C LYS A 750 33.14 -28.13 -5.13
N LEU A 751 33.77 -28.84 -6.07
CA LEU A 751 34.55 -28.24 -7.15
C LEU A 751 33.71 -27.34 -8.08
N GLU A 752 32.41 -27.63 -8.24
CA GLU A 752 31.48 -26.82 -9.03
C GLU A 752 31.33 -25.39 -8.48
N HIS A 753 31.04 -25.25 -7.18
CA HIS A 753 30.94 -23.94 -6.54
C HIS A 753 32.29 -23.21 -6.51
N VAL A 754 33.40 -23.93 -6.29
CA VAL A 754 34.75 -23.33 -6.36
C VAL A 754 35.06 -22.82 -7.78
N ARG A 755 34.61 -23.52 -8.82
CA ARG A 755 34.78 -23.11 -10.22
C ARG A 755 33.91 -21.89 -10.57
N ALA A 756 32.67 -21.85 -10.09
CA ALA A 756 31.77 -20.70 -10.23
C ALA A 756 32.30 -19.45 -9.49
N ALA A 757 33.07 -19.64 -8.42
CA ALA A 757 33.75 -18.58 -7.68
C ALA A 757 35.07 -18.09 -8.30
N ILE A 758 35.56 -18.68 -9.40
CA ILE A 758 36.80 -18.24 -10.03
C ILE A 758 36.70 -16.82 -10.62
N PRO A 759 35.69 -16.45 -11.43
CA PRO A 759 35.62 -15.14 -12.12
C PRO A 759 35.82 -13.95 -11.20
N THR A 760 35.28 -14.02 -9.97
CA THR A 760 35.33 -12.94 -8.97
C THR A 760 36.41 -13.12 -7.90
N LEU A 761 37.31 -14.12 -8.01
CA LEU A 761 38.19 -14.58 -6.92
C LEU A 761 38.99 -13.47 -6.19
N PHE A 762 39.27 -12.34 -6.86
CA PHE A 762 40.05 -11.22 -6.33
C PHE A 762 39.22 -10.02 -5.86
N ASP A 763 37.93 -9.99 -6.17
CA ASP A 763 37.00 -8.92 -5.76
C ASP A 763 36.49 -9.19 -4.32
N PRO A 764 35.93 -8.20 -3.59
CA PRO A 764 35.38 -8.42 -2.26
C PRO A 764 34.01 -9.16 -2.31
N MET A 765 33.71 -10.05 -1.36
CA MET A 765 32.35 -10.65 -1.25
C MET A 765 31.49 -9.91 -0.23
N ARG A 766 31.11 -8.69 -0.59
CA ARG A 766 30.14 -7.83 0.09
C ARG A 766 29.49 -6.91 -0.96
N PRO A 767 28.38 -6.24 -0.66
CA PRO A 767 27.91 -5.13 -1.49
C PRO A 767 28.96 -4.01 -1.52
N ASP A 768 29.03 -3.33 -2.66
CA ASP A 768 29.87 -2.15 -2.89
C ASP A 768 29.20 -0.86 -2.42
N GLY A 769 27.93 -0.91 -2.02
CA GLY A 769 27.20 0.28 -1.57
C GLY A 769 25.81 -0.02 -1.01
N VAL A 770 25.21 1.03 -0.47
CA VAL A 770 23.84 1.02 0.06
C VAL A 770 23.08 2.25 -0.43
N THR A 771 21.85 2.05 -0.87
CA THR A 771 20.89 3.09 -1.21
C THR A 771 19.78 3.12 -0.16
N LEU A 772 19.55 4.28 0.46
CA LEU A 772 18.48 4.50 1.43
C LEU A 772 17.31 5.22 0.76
N ILE A 773 16.17 4.54 0.60
CA ILE A 773 15.01 5.05 -0.13
C ILE A 773 14.02 5.61 0.88
N PHE A 774 13.89 6.94 0.91
CA PHE A 774 13.02 7.65 1.85
C PHE A 774 11.66 7.93 1.21
N HIS A 775 10.72 7.01 1.40
CA HIS A 775 9.33 7.20 0.98
C HIS A 775 8.69 8.42 1.67
N ASP A 776 7.67 8.99 1.02
CA ASP A 776 6.91 10.15 1.49
C ASP A 776 7.71 11.42 1.79
N TYR A 777 8.99 11.47 1.38
CA TYR A 777 9.70 12.74 1.31
C TYR A 777 8.96 13.67 0.33
N LYS A 778 8.85 14.95 0.70
CA LYS A 778 7.98 15.92 0.00
C LYS A 778 8.74 16.84 -0.95
N GLY A 779 10.06 16.75 -1.01
CA GLY A 779 10.90 17.67 -1.80
C GLY A 779 10.92 19.12 -1.26
N THR A 780 10.27 19.37 -0.13
CA THR A 780 10.13 20.68 0.52
C THR A 780 10.54 20.54 1.99
N ARG A 781 10.61 21.67 2.71
CA ARG A 781 11.19 21.72 4.07
C ARG A 781 10.51 20.75 5.04
N LEU A 782 11.23 19.69 5.41
CA LEU A 782 10.87 18.82 6.52
C LEU A 782 10.73 19.59 7.84
N THR A 783 9.97 19.03 8.78
CA THR A 783 10.03 19.50 10.17
C THR A 783 11.46 19.34 10.71
N LYS A 784 11.83 20.15 11.71
CA LYS A 784 13.16 20.06 12.36
C LYS A 784 13.42 18.70 13.03
N GLU A 785 12.36 17.93 13.28
CA GLU A 785 12.43 16.59 13.85
C GLU A 785 12.71 15.55 12.76
N ASN A 786 11.87 15.52 11.71
CA ASN A 786 12.02 14.61 10.58
C ASN A 786 13.40 14.80 9.92
N MET A 787 13.82 16.05 9.68
CA MET A 787 15.17 16.36 9.16
C MET A 787 16.28 15.79 10.07
N ARG A 788 16.13 15.90 11.40
CA ARG A 788 17.09 15.32 12.36
C ARG A 788 17.11 13.79 12.30
N THR A 789 15.95 13.15 12.12
CA THR A 789 15.82 11.70 11.97
C THR A 789 16.53 11.21 10.72
N MET A 790 16.23 11.79 9.54
CA MET A 790 16.91 11.47 8.28
C MET A 790 18.43 11.68 8.36
N VAL A 791 18.87 12.85 8.84
CA VAL A 791 20.30 13.16 9.05
C VAL A 791 20.97 12.17 10.02
N SER A 792 20.27 11.74 11.08
CA SER A 792 20.78 10.74 12.02
C SER A 792 20.85 9.35 11.41
N ILE A 793 19.93 8.95 10.53
CA ILE A 793 19.99 7.67 9.80
C ILE A 793 21.22 7.69 8.88
N ILE A 794 21.29 8.66 7.97
CA ILE A 794 22.35 8.78 6.96
C ILE A 794 23.75 8.84 7.61
N ARG A 795 23.95 9.72 8.61
CA ARG A 795 25.25 9.86 9.29
C ARG A 795 25.66 8.59 10.05
N ARG A 796 24.72 7.81 10.61
CA ARG A 796 25.02 6.56 11.33
C ARG A 796 25.27 5.39 10.39
N VAL A 797 24.49 5.24 9.31
CA VAL A 797 24.76 4.24 8.26
C VAL A 797 26.16 4.46 7.71
N TYR A 798 26.52 5.69 7.34
CA TYR A 798 27.89 6.03 6.90
C TYR A 798 28.98 5.66 7.92
N GLN A 799 28.71 5.82 9.22
CA GLN A 799 29.66 5.48 10.28
C GLN A 799 29.85 3.96 10.44
N GLU A 800 28.80 3.16 10.28
CA GLU A 800 28.86 1.69 10.44
C GLU A 800 29.15 0.92 9.13
N LEU A 801 29.31 1.61 7.98
CA LEU A 801 29.75 0.97 6.74
C LEU A 801 31.12 0.30 6.92
N PRO A 802 31.29 -0.97 6.48
CA PRO A 802 32.47 -1.78 6.80
C PRO A 802 33.76 -1.34 6.11
N ASP A 803 33.69 -0.44 5.14
CA ASP A 803 34.85 0.18 4.46
C ASP A 803 34.43 1.49 3.79
N ARG A 804 34.55 2.59 4.54
CA ARG A 804 34.09 3.93 4.12
C ARG A 804 34.87 4.52 2.93
N GLU A 805 36.03 3.96 2.57
CA GLU A 805 36.81 4.42 1.41
C GLU A 805 36.31 3.81 0.08
N THR A 806 35.60 2.68 0.14
CA THR A 806 35.14 1.96 -1.08
C THR A 806 33.65 1.68 -1.14
N SER A 807 32.94 1.71 0.00
CA SER A 807 31.48 1.57 0.04
C SER A 807 30.77 2.89 -0.29
N THR A 808 29.86 2.88 -1.26
CA THR A 808 29.00 4.04 -1.56
C THR A 808 27.80 4.11 -0.61
N LEU A 809 27.39 5.33 -0.24
CA LEU A 809 26.12 5.62 0.42
C LEU A 809 25.31 6.56 -0.47
N ASN A 810 24.23 6.02 -1.02
CA ASN A 810 23.30 6.73 -1.87
C ASN A 810 21.97 6.95 -1.11
N VAL A 811 21.21 7.96 -1.51
CA VAL A 811 19.84 8.20 -1.02
C VAL A 811 18.88 8.25 -2.20
N ALA A 812 17.65 7.79 -2.05
CA ALA A 812 16.63 7.91 -3.08
C ALA A 812 15.31 8.50 -2.55
N PHE A 813 14.57 9.17 -3.43
CA PHE A 813 13.29 9.81 -3.11
C PHE A 813 12.28 9.64 -4.26
N ASP A 814 11.00 9.49 -3.93
CA ASP A 814 9.88 9.23 -4.87
C ASP A 814 8.92 10.44 -5.05
N PHE A 815 9.54 11.62 -5.01
CA PHE A 815 9.04 13.00 -5.10
C PHE A 815 8.06 13.45 -6.23
N PRO A 816 6.97 14.25 -6.07
CA PRO A 816 6.42 14.96 -7.24
C PRO A 816 7.35 16.12 -7.58
N VAL A 817 7.98 16.03 -8.74
CA VAL A 817 9.02 16.96 -9.16
C VAL A 817 8.42 18.17 -9.88
N VAL A 818 7.40 17.92 -10.70
CA VAL A 818 6.51 18.97 -11.24
C VAL A 818 5.84 19.70 -10.07
N ALA A 819 5.80 21.03 -10.14
CA ALA A 819 5.17 21.86 -9.13
C ALA A 819 3.72 22.20 -9.53
N GLU A 820 2.74 21.88 -8.67
CA GLU A 820 1.33 22.23 -8.85
C GLU A 820 1.11 23.75 -8.85
N THR A 821 2.03 24.50 -8.24
CA THR A 821 1.96 25.95 -8.09
C THR A 821 3.31 26.63 -8.32
N GLU A 822 3.29 27.86 -8.82
CA GLU A 822 4.50 28.71 -8.94
C GLU A 822 5.16 29.00 -7.58
N GLU A 823 4.42 28.89 -6.46
CA GLU A 823 4.99 28.96 -5.11
C GLU A 823 5.85 27.73 -4.80
N GLN A 824 5.33 26.50 -5.01
CA GLN A 824 6.11 25.26 -4.91
C GLN A 824 7.30 25.22 -5.89
N ARG A 825 7.17 25.83 -7.07
CA ARG A 825 8.25 25.93 -8.06
C ARG A 825 9.41 26.83 -7.60
N GLN A 826 9.13 27.80 -6.74
CA GLN A 826 10.12 28.66 -6.09
C GLN A 826 10.66 28.06 -4.79
N GLU A 827 10.08 26.97 -4.28
CA GLU A 827 10.64 26.23 -3.15
C GLU A 827 11.81 25.35 -3.58
N GLY A 828 12.98 25.62 -2.97
CA GLY A 828 14.22 24.89 -3.20
C GLY A 828 14.13 23.43 -2.79
N VAL A 829 14.37 22.53 -3.75
CA VAL A 829 14.49 21.09 -3.53
C VAL A 829 15.80 20.78 -2.79
N PHE A 830 15.76 19.84 -1.85
CA PHE A 830 16.89 19.43 -1.00
C PHE A 830 17.51 20.54 -0.14
N ASP A 831 16.86 21.70 0.01
CA ASP A 831 17.30 22.80 0.87
C ASP A 831 17.57 22.36 2.33
N ASP A 832 16.81 21.38 2.83
CA ASP A 832 16.95 20.79 4.15
C ASP A 832 18.07 19.75 4.26
N LEU A 833 18.56 19.23 3.12
CA LEU A 833 19.70 18.33 3.03
C LEU A 833 21.04 19.06 2.86
N TYR A 834 21.05 20.39 2.82
CA TYR A 834 22.27 21.20 2.63
C TYR A 834 23.44 20.80 3.56
N GLU A 835 23.15 20.46 4.84
CA GLU A 835 24.17 20.00 5.80
C GLU A 835 24.82 18.64 5.46
N LEU A 836 24.15 17.80 4.67
CA LEU A 836 24.63 16.47 4.25
C LEU A 836 25.30 16.51 2.89
N LEU A 837 24.71 17.28 1.97
CA LEU A 837 25.09 17.31 0.55
C LEU A 837 26.27 18.23 0.29
N VAL A 838 26.36 19.36 0.99
CA VAL A 838 27.54 20.23 0.91
C VAL A 838 28.62 19.67 1.83
N PRO A 839 29.85 19.38 1.35
CA PRO A 839 30.95 18.95 2.20
C PRO A 839 31.33 20.01 3.23
N ASN A 840 30.72 19.93 4.41
CA ASN A 840 30.99 20.79 5.54
C ASN A 840 32.23 20.29 6.30
N GLU A 841 32.87 21.16 7.07
CA GLU A 841 33.94 20.78 8.02
C GLU A 841 33.35 19.96 9.18
N ILE A 842 33.07 18.68 8.93
CA ILE A 842 32.70 17.73 9.97
C ILE A 842 33.97 17.38 10.73
N GLU A 843 34.00 17.73 12.02
CA GLU A 843 35.08 17.33 12.92
C GLU A 843 35.00 15.81 13.12
N VAL A 844 35.74 15.05 12.32
CA VAL A 844 35.74 13.58 12.35
C VAL A 844 36.31 13.11 13.68
N LEU A 845 35.41 12.82 14.62
CA LEU A 845 35.73 12.36 15.97
C LEU A 845 36.55 11.07 15.90
N ASN A 846 37.83 11.20 16.24
CA ASN A 846 38.80 10.11 16.14
C ASN A 846 38.43 8.98 17.11
N ASN A 847 38.50 7.72 16.67
CA ASN A 847 37.94 6.57 17.40
C ASN A 847 38.47 6.36 18.83
N ASN A 848 39.59 6.99 19.21
CA ASN A 848 40.12 6.96 20.56
C ASN A 848 39.32 7.80 21.58
N ASP A 849 38.51 8.77 21.15
CA ASP A 849 37.78 9.71 22.02
C ASP A 849 36.32 9.31 22.31
N GLN A 850 35.86 8.14 21.85
CA GLN A 850 34.52 7.63 22.17
C GLN A 850 34.25 7.49 23.69
N GLY A 851 35.30 7.42 24.51
CA GLY A 851 35.18 7.45 25.97
C GLY A 851 34.64 8.77 26.55
N PHE A 852 34.80 9.89 25.83
CA PHE A 852 34.41 11.23 26.29
C PHE A 852 32.97 11.60 25.93
N LEU A 853 32.42 11.06 24.83
CA LEU A 853 31.06 11.38 24.37
C LEU A 853 29.95 10.89 25.33
N ARG A 854 30.22 9.88 26.17
CA ARG A 854 29.27 9.44 27.22
C ARG A 854 29.07 10.46 28.35
N SER A 855 29.93 11.48 28.50
CA SER A 855 29.76 12.53 29.52
C SER A 855 29.32 13.89 28.96
N SER A 856 29.39 14.11 27.64
CA SER A 856 29.22 15.45 27.04
C SER A 856 27.86 15.69 26.36
N ILE A 857 27.08 14.64 26.07
CA ILE A 857 25.74 14.78 25.45
C ILE A 857 24.71 15.47 26.38
N SER A 858 25.04 15.64 27.66
CA SER A 858 24.24 16.40 28.65
C SER A 858 24.47 17.93 28.61
N SER A 859 25.34 18.46 27.74
CA SER A 859 25.60 19.91 27.65
C SER A 859 25.81 20.40 26.22
N LEU A 860 24.73 20.47 25.43
CA LEU A 860 24.70 21.22 24.18
C LEU A 860 23.99 22.56 24.37
N ASN A 861 24.79 23.62 24.50
CA ASN A 861 24.37 25.02 24.32
C ASN A 861 25.40 25.65 23.36
N PRO A 862 24.98 26.30 22.27
CA PRO A 862 25.89 26.74 21.22
C PRO A 862 26.66 28.01 21.62
N PHE A 863 27.80 28.24 20.93
CA PHE A 863 28.69 29.39 21.04
C PHE A 863 29.50 29.54 22.35
N GLN A 864 30.73 29.00 22.37
CA GLN A 864 31.91 29.81 22.74
C GLN A 864 33.28 29.15 22.44
N ASN A 865 34.18 29.99 21.90
CA ASN A 865 35.65 29.91 21.95
C ASN A 865 36.36 28.83 21.12
N ALA A 866 36.53 29.12 19.84
CA ALA A 866 37.64 28.58 19.04
C ALA A 866 38.88 29.48 19.21
N ASP A 867 39.95 28.96 19.83
CA ASP A 867 41.30 29.56 19.83
C ASP A 867 42.35 28.52 20.28
N ALA A 868 42.43 27.40 19.55
CA ALA A 868 43.46 26.36 19.74
C ALA A 868 43.76 25.68 18.39
N GLN A 869 44.54 26.36 17.56
CA GLN A 869 44.88 25.92 16.20
C GLN A 869 46.05 24.92 16.24
N THR A 870 45.75 23.62 16.28
CA THR A 870 46.69 22.56 15.91
C THR A 870 46.42 22.11 14.48
N ASP A 871 47.46 21.96 13.67
CA ASP A 871 47.40 21.46 12.29
C ASP A 871 46.99 19.97 12.23
N THR A 872 45.70 19.69 12.49
CA THR A 872 45.05 18.51 11.95
C THR A 872 44.70 18.80 10.50
N SER A 873 45.18 17.96 9.58
CA SER A 873 44.75 17.99 8.18
C SER A 873 43.25 17.71 8.13
N ARG A 874 42.45 18.76 7.93
CA ARG A 874 40.99 18.67 7.85
C ARG A 874 40.61 18.05 6.52
N GLU A 875 40.13 16.82 6.58
CA GLU A 875 39.61 16.08 5.44
C GLU A 875 38.09 16.33 5.37
N THR A 876 37.65 16.99 4.30
CA THR A 876 36.22 17.17 4.01
C THR A 876 35.67 15.85 3.47
N VAL A 877 34.81 15.20 4.25
CA VAL A 877 34.22 13.91 3.91
C VAL A 877 32.81 14.11 3.35
N GLU A 878 32.63 13.76 2.08
CA GLU A 878 31.31 13.62 1.46
C GLU A 878 30.62 12.37 2.01
N ILE A 879 29.41 12.52 2.56
CA ILE A 879 28.68 11.43 3.22
C ILE A 879 27.72 10.71 2.25
N VAL A 880 27.13 11.44 1.31
CA VAL A 880 26.17 10.92 0.34
C VAL A 880 26.79 11.05 -1.05
N ASN A 881 27.01 9.93 -1.73
CA ASN A 881 27.68 9.91 -3.03
C ASN A 881 26.75 10.27 -4.19
N LYS A 882 25.51 9.75 -4.18
CA LYS A 882 24.48 10.04 -5.19
C LYS A 882 23.09 10.20 -4.57
N ILE A 883 22.28 11.03 -5.21
CA ILE A 883 20.87 11.25 -4.93
C ILE A 883 20.06 10.68 -6.10
N LEU A 884 19.38 9.56 -5.89
CA LEU A 884 18.49 8.99 -6.88
C LEU A 884 17.10 9.62 -6.74
N LEU A 885 16.48 9.99 -7.84
CA LEU A 885 15.17 10.63 -7.84
C LEU A 885 14.28 9.93 -8.85
N PHE A 886 13.29 9.19 -8.37
CA PHE A 886 12.31 8.55 -9.24
C PHE A 886 11.47 9.64 -9.92
N LEU A 887 11.41 9.58 -11.25
CA LEU A 887 10.61 10.47 -12.08
C LEU A 887 9.43 9.73 -12.70
N GLU A 888 8.29 10.40 -12.66
CA GLU A 888 7.10 10.13 -13.45
C GLU A 888 7.36 10.29 -14.97
N ARG A 889 6.47 9.71 -15.79
CA ARG A 889 6.46 9.85 -17.26
C ARG A 889 5.21 10.64 -17.70
N PRO A 890 5.30 11.53 -18.71
CA PRO A 890 6.50 12.04 -19.38
C PRO A 890 7.43 12.83 -18.46
N THR A 891 8.73 12.61 -18.67
CA THR A 891 9.88 13.24 -18.00
C THR A 891 10.17 14.66 -18.48
N SER A 892 9.52 15.10 -19.57
CA SER A 892 9.81 16.32 -20.32
C SER A 892 9.90 17.58 -19.46
N ASP A 893 8.98 17.73 -18.51
CA ASP A 893 8.88 18.92 -17.65
C ASP A 893 9.38 18.63 -16.24
N ALA A 894 9.16 17.43 -15.69
CA ALA A 894 9.78 16.98 -14.44
C ALA A 894 11.31 17.21 -14.42
N LYS A 895 12.05 16.85 -15.49
CA LYS A 895 13.50 17.07 -15.57
C LYS A 895 13.90 18.56 -15.58
N LYS A 896 13.04 19.44 -16.11
CA LYS A 896 13.27 20.88 -16.18
C LYS A 896 12.93 21.53 -14.83
N ASP A 897 11.80 21.17 -14.23
CA ASP A 897 11.37 21.72 -12.94
C ASP A 897 12.27 21.27 -11.80
N LEU A 898 12.81 20.04 -11.83
CA LEU A 898 13.90 19.62 -10.94
C LEU A 898 15.05 20.62 -10.96
N ARG A 899 15.52 20.95 -12.16
CA ARG A 899 16.61 21.90 -12.35
C ARG A 899 16.20 23.30 -11.88
N VAL A 900 15.03 23.80 -12.26
CA VAL A 900 14.55 25.15 -11.88
C VAL A 900 14.47 25.28 -10.35
N ARG A 901 13.87 24.30 -9.66
CA ARG A 901 13.77 24.27 -8.19
C ARG A 901 15.16 24.19 -7.54
N MET A 902 16.09 23.43 -8.11
CA MET A 902 17.51 23.43 -7.69
C MET A 902 18.24 24.75 -7.99
N GLU A 903 17.82 25.51 -9.00
CA GLU A 903 18.39 26.82 -9.33
C GLU A 903 17.88 27.95 -8.43
N GLU A 904 16.63 27.86 -7.96
CA GLU A 904 15.99 28.80 -7.02
C GLU A 904 16.32 28.54 -5.54
N GLY A 905 16.70 27.32 -5.17
CA GLY A 905 17.01 26.93 -3.78
C GLY A 905 18.29 27.54 -3.16
N LEU A 906 18.76 26.95 -2.06
CA LEU A 906 19.91 27.42 -1.28
C LEU A 906 21.25 27.18 -1.98
N PHE A 907 21.34 26.18 -2.87
CA PHE A 907 22.57 25.84 -3.57
C PHE A 907 22.92 26.90 -4.64
N ARG A 908 24.14 27.46 -4.59
CA ARG A 908 24.60 28.48 -5.54
C ARG A 908 26.03 28.20 -6.02
N GLY A 909 26.40 28.75 -7.17
CA GLY A 909 27.76 28.65 -7.72
C GLY A 909 28.19 27.21 -8.04
N THR A 910 29.42 26.85 -7.70
CA THR A 910 29.97 25.50 -7.91
C THR A 910 29.20 24.45 -7.14
N VAL A 911 28.87 24.71 -5.87
CA VAL A 911 28.11 23.78 -5.01
C VAL A 911 26.82 23.32 -5.69
N ARG A 912 26.09 24.22 -6.37
CA ARG A 912 24.90 23.84 -7.14
C ARG A 912 25.22 22.89 -8.30
N ALA A 913 26.31 23.12 -9.02
CA ALA A 913 26.75 22.22 -10.07
C ALA A 913 27.19 20.86 -9.49
N ASP A 914 27.89 20.86 -8.35
CA ASP A 914 28.35 19.66 -7.66
C ASP A 914 27.15 18.80 -7.19
N ILE A 915 26.10 19.41 -6.59
CA ILE A 915 24.88 18.68 -6.20
C ILE A 915 24.07 18.22 -7.42
N LEU A 916 23.95 19.04 -8.48
CA LEU A 916 23.35 18.57 -9.73
C LEU A 916 24.11 17.35 -10.29
N ARG A 917 25.45 17.32 -10.17
CA ARG A 917 26.32 16.19 -10.51
C ARG A 917 26.39 15.06 -9.47
N SER A 918 25.61 15.12 -8.38
CA SER A 918 25.31 13.95 -7.54
C SER A 918 23.91 13.38 -7.77
N ILE A 919 23.00 14.08 -8.47
CA ILE A 919 21.66 13.59 -8.77
C ILE A 919 21.67 12.60 -9.95
N ILE A 920 20.96 11.47 -9.82
CA ILE A 920 20.65 10.50 -10.88
C ILE A 920 19.12 10.40 -11.00
N PRO A 921 18.51 10.96 -12.06
CA PRO A 921 17.10 10.74 -12.36
C PRO A 921 16.84 9.27 -12.70
N VAL A 922 15.87 8.64 -12.04
CA VAL A 922 15.48 7.25 -12.22
C VAL A 922 14.16 7.20 -13.00
N VAL A 923 14.16 6.54 -14.16
CA VAL A 923 13.01 6.47 -15.06
C VAL A 923 12.53 5.02 -15.24
N PRO A 924 11.27 4.80 -15.63
CA PRO A 924 10.80 3.47 -16.02
C PRO A 924 11.56 2.90 -17.23
N PRO A 925 11.72 1.57 -17.37
CA PRO A 925 12.61 0.94 -18.37
C PRO A 925 12.01 0.74 -19.77
N GLY A 926 10.70 0.83 -19.97
CA GLY A 926 10.04 0.59 -21.26
C GLY A 926 8.82 1.48 -21.46
N GLY A 927 8.30 1.59 -22.69
CA GLY A 927 7.23 2.51 -23.09
C GLY A 927 7.74 3.86 -23.64
N HIS A 928 9.06 4.01 -23.80
CA HIS A 928 9.70 5.23 -24.31
C HIS A 928 9.49 5.43 -25.81
N ARG A 929 9.20 4.37 -26.58
CA ARG A 929 8.86 4.48 -28.01
C ARG A 929 7.65 5.38 -28.29
N PHE A 930 6.70 5.42 -27.34
CA PHE A 930 5.45 6.16 -27.47
C PHE A 930 5.57 7.65 -27.09
N VAL A 931 6.55 8.00 -26.25
CA VAL A 931 6.77 9.39 -25.84
C VAL A 931 7.69 10.08 -26.85
N LYS A 932 7.15 11.04 -27.57
CA LYS A 932 7.83 11.79 -28.63
C LYS A 932 8.18 13.18 -28.12
N SER A 933 9.33 13.72 -28.54
CA SER A 933 9.71 15.08 -28.15
C SER A 933 8.72 16.09 -28.74
N THR A 934 8.28 17.04 -27.90
CA THR A 934 7.37 18.11 -28.33
C THR A 934 8.15 19.13 -29.16
N PRO A 935 7.83 19.35 -30.45
CA PRO A 935 8.53 20.35 -31.24
C PRO A 935 8.23 21.75 -30.69
N HIS A 936 9.28 22.51 -30.38
CA HIS A 936 9.13 23.93 -30.01
C HIS A 936 8.55 24.71 -31.19
N GLU A 937 7.66 25.68 -30.94
CA GLU A 937 7.08 26.53 -32.01
C GLU A 937 8.15 27.28 -32.82
N ASP A 938 9.28 27.61 -32.19
CA ASP A 938 10.46 28.25 -32.80
C ASP A 938 11.53 27.26 -33.33
N ALA A 939 11.25 25.95 -33.32
CA ALA A 939 12.23 24.95 -33.76
C ALA A 939 12.49 25.04 -35.28
N PHE A 940 13.76 25.23 -35.65
CA PHE A 940 14.19 25.23 -37.05
C PHE A 940 14.11 23.85 -37.72
N ASP A 941 14.00 22.77 -36.94
CA ASP A 941 13.80 21.42 -37.43
C ASP A 941 12.30 21.10 -37.48
N THR A 942 11.76 21.01 -38.69
CA THR A 942 10.36 20.64 -38.93
C THR A 942 10.19 19.15 -39.20
N THR A 943 11.19 18.30 -38.92
CA THR A 943 11.01 16.86 -39.03
C THR A 943 10.07 16.35 -37.93
N PRO A 944 9.12 15.45 -38.24
CA PRO A 944 8.24 14.91 -37.23
C PRO A 944 9.05 14.10 -36.20
N PRO A 945 8.76 14.24 -34.89
CA PRO A 945 9.55 13.59 -33.86
C PRO A 945 9.46 12.07 -34.00
N LYS A 946 10.62 11.42 -33.92
CA LYS A 946 10.77 9.97 -34.07
C LYS A 946 10.39 9.25 -32.77
N GLU A 947 10.18 7.94 -32.86
CA GLU A 947 10.19 7.07 -31.68
C GLU A 947 11.50 7.27 -30.90
N PHE A 948 11.45 7.16 -29.57
CA PHE A 948 12.55 7.41 -28.63
C PHE A 948 13.16 8.83 -28.63
N SER A 949 12.65 9.78 -29.43
CA SER A 949 13.19 11.15 -29.48
C SER A 949 13.18 11.86 -28.13
N GLN A 950 12.13 11.67 -27.30
CA GLN A 950 12.11 12.22 -25.95
C GLN A 950 13.18 11.56 -25.04
N PHE A 951 13.39 10.24 -25.18
CA PHE A 951 14.41 9.53 -24.40
C PHE A 951 15.84 9.93 -24.81
N GLU A 952 16.07 10.18 -26.11
CA GLU A 952 17.33 10.79 -26.58
C GLU A 952 17.54 12.19 -25.98
N ASP A 953 16.50 13.03 -25.96
CA ASP A 953 16.53 14.35 -25.30
C ASP A 953 16.68 14.25 -23.76
N ASP A 954 16.21 13.18 -23.12
CA ASP A 954 16.43 12.90 -21.70
C ASP A 954 17.89 12.53 -21.44
N VAL A 955 18.44 11.56 -22.17
CA VAL A 955 19.84 11.10 -22.03
C VAL A 955 20.83 12.25 -22.29
N VAL A 956 20.61 13.08 -23.31
CA VAL A 956 21.43 14.28 -23.55
C VAL A 956 21.30 15.29 -22.40
N TYR A 957 20.09 15.56 -21.92
CA TYR A 957 19.87 16.50 -20.82
C TYR A 957 20.49 16.00 -19.51
N PHE A 958 20.39 14.70 -19.23
CA PHE A 958 20.95 14.07 -18.04
C PHE A 958 22.48 14.05 -18.08
N LYS A 959 23.09 13.78 -19.25
CA LYS A 959 24.53 13.91 -19.45
C LYS A 959 25.07 15.30 -19.13
N ASP A 960 24.36 16.34 -19.56
CA ASP A 960 24.84 17.72 -19.45
C ASP A 960 24.55 18.38 -18.09
N ASN A 961 23.54 17.88 -17.36
CA ASN A 961 23.08 18.52 -16.11
C ASN A 961 23.15 17.63 -14.87
N PHE A 962 23.15 16.31 -14.99
CA PHE A 962 23.06 15.37 -13.87
C PHE A 962 24.24 14.37 -13.85
N SER A 963 24.18 13.40 -12.94
CA SER A 963 25.19 12.35 -12.76
C SER A 963 24.93 11.10 -13.60
N GLY A 964 24.01 11.14 -14.56
CA GLY A 964 23.66 10.00 -15.41
C GLY A 964 22.16 9.66 -15.36
N ILE A 965 21.82 8.38 -15.46
CA ILE A 965 20.43 7.90 -15.56
C ILE A 965 20.24 6.61 -14.75
N GLY A 966 19.08 6.48 -14.09
CA GLY A 966 18.68 5.27 -13.38
C GLY A 966 17.46 4.60 -14.01
N PHE A 967 17.29 3.31 -13.75
CA PHE A 967 16.12 2.53 -14.18
C PHE A 967 15.48 1.78 -13.01
N TRP A 968 14.16 1.90 -12.87
CA TRP A 968 13.36 1.08 -11.97
C TRP A 968 12.12 0.54 -12.70
N PRO A 969 11.92 -0.80 -12.78
CA PRO A 969 12.97 -1.80 -12.63
C PRO A 969 14.11 -1.59 -13.65
N VAL A 970 15.21 -2.33 -13.50
CA VAL A 970 16.30 -2.38 -14.49
C VAL A 970 15.78 -2.73 -15.88
N LEU A 971 16.47 -2.26 -16.93
CA LEU A 971 16.17 -2.55 -18.32
C LEU A 971 16.03 -4.07 -18.54
N ASP A 972 14.88 -4.51 -19.06
CA ASP A 972 14.67 -5.90 -19.47
C ASP A 972 15.24 -6.11 -20.88
N PRO A 973 16.28 -6.96 -21.06
CA PRO A 973 16.88 -7.25 -22.35
C PRO A 973 15.93 -7.87 -23.38
N LEU A 974 14.80 -8.42 -22.94
CA LEU A 974 13.77 -9.02 -23.81
C LEU A 974 12.71 -8.00 -24.26
N SER A 975 12.72 -6.78 -23.73
CA SER A 975 11.76 -5.74 -24.11
C SER A 975 12.08 -5.12 -25.48
N ASP A 976 11.04 -4.78 -26.25
CA ASP A 976 11.14 -4.10 -27.56
C ASP A 976 11.99 -2.82 -27.51
N ASP A 977 11.95 -2.11 -26.37
CA ASP A 977 12.58 -0.79 -26.20
C ASP A 977 14.09 -0.89 -25.89
N ASN A 978 14.57 -1.99 -25.30
CA ASN A 978 15.93 -2.11 -24.75
C ASN A 978 17.03 -1.86 -25.79
N ALA A 979 16.91 -2.42 -27.00
CA ALA A 979 17.96 -2.31 -28.01
C ALA A 979 18.24 -0.86 -28.45
N GLU A 980 17.20 -0.04 -28.63
CA GLU A 980 17.34 1.37 -29.00
C GLU A 980 17.76 2.22 -27.80
N MET A 981 17.23 1.95 -26.59
CA MET A 981 17.63 2.64 -25.37
C MET A 981 19.12 2.43 -25.05
N THR A 982 19.60 1.19 -25.11
CA THR A 982 21.02 0.83 -24.97
C THR A 982 21.90 1.55 -25.99
N SER A 983 21.47 1.58 -27.26
CA SER A 983 22.15 2.31 -28.35
C SER A 983 22.26 3.82 -28.05
N ILE A 984 21.17 4.44 -27.59
CA ILE A 984 21.13 5.86 -27.21
C ILE A 984 22.04 6.14 -26.01
N ILE A 985 21.99 5.32 -24.96
CA ILE A 985 22.85 5.48 -23.77
C ILE A 985 24.33 5.38 -24.18
N ALA A 986 24.73 4.30 -24.86
CA ALA A 986 26.11 4.09 -25.27
C ALA A 986 26.63 5.25 -26.15
N LYS A 987 25.83 5.71 -27.12
CA LYS A 987 26.15 6.84 -28.01
C LYS A 987 26.52 8.12 -27.26
N TYR A 988 25.91 8.39 -26.11
CA TYR A 988 26.12 9.63 -25.36
C TYR A 988 27.00 9.47 -24.12
N PHE A 989 26.92 8.35 -23.41
CA PHE A 989 27.59 8.14 -22.12
C PHE A 989 28.95 7.46 -22.26
N ASP A 990 29.19 6.66 -23.31
CA ASP A 990 30.44 5.92 -23.45
C ASP A 990 31.57 6.78 -24.02
N LYS A 991 32.76 6.58 -23.48
CA LYS A 991 33.96 7.29 -23.90
C LYS A 991 34.43 6.76 -25.25
N PRO A 992 34.43 7.59 -26.31
CA PRO A 992 34.92 7.14 -27.61
C PRO A 992 36.41 6.81 -27.51
N LEU A 993 36.81 5.70 -28.12
CA LEU A 993 38.21 5.30 -28.20
C LEU A 993 39.06 6.40 -28.83
N ALA A 994 40.28 6.56 -28.31
CA ALA A 994 41.20 7.59 -28.80
C ALA A 994 41.36 7.51 -30.34
N PRO A 995 41.40 8.63 -31.09
CA PRO A 995 41.36 8.60 -32.56
C PRO A 995 42.46 7.74 -33.23
N ALA A 996 43.58 7.52 -32.55
CA ALA A 996 44.66 6.63 -33.01
C ALA A 996 44.30 5.12 -32.95
N LEU A 997 43.26 4.76 -32.20
CA LEU A 997 42.76 3.40 -31.98
C LEU A 997 41.37 3.15 -32.58
N ALA A 998 40.68 4.16 -33.11
CA ALA A 998 39.35 4.00 -33.73
C ALA A 998 39.32 2.92 -34.84
N GLY A 999 40.40 2.77 -35.62
CA GLY A 999 40.53 1.70 -36.61
C GLY A 999 40.70 0.28 -36.03
N PHE A 1000 40.83 0.15 -34.71
CA PHE A 1000 40.94 -1.11 -33.95
C PHE A 1000 39.78 -1.31 -32.98
N GLU A 1001 38.79 -0.41 -32.94
CA GLU A 1001 37.69 -0.39 -31.97
C GLU A 1001 37.00 -1.75 -31.84
N GLY A 1002 36.44 -2.29 -32.93
CA GLY A 1002 35.82 -3.61 -32.91
C GLY A 1002 36.75 -4.77 -32.50
N VAL A 1003 38.08 -4.63 -32.63
CA VAL A 1003 39.05 -5.64 -32.14
C VAL A 1003 39.31 -5.47 -30.65
N ILE A 1004 39.40 -4.23 -30.16
CA ILE A 1004 39.59 -3.92 -28.73
C ILE A 1004 38.33 -4.33 -27.96
N THR A 1005 37.15 -3.88 -28.37
CA THR A 1005 35.86 -4.25 -27.77
C THR A 1005 35.69 -5.77 -27.75
N SER A 1006 35.76 -6.46 -28.91
CA SER A 1006 35.67 -7.93 -28.96
C SER A 1006 36.72 -8.64 -28.08
N THR A 1007 37.92 -8.08 -27.93
CA THR A 1007 38.92 -8.62 -27.00
C THR A 1007 38.49 -8.40 -25.55
N CYS A 1008 38.07 -7.20 -25.17
CA CYS A 1008 37.66 -6.90 -23.80
C CYS A 1008 36.42 -7.69 -23.36
N ASN A 1009 35.45 -7.85 -24.25
CA ASN A 1009 34.23 -8.65 -24.06
C ASN A 1009 34.56 -10.12 -23.75
N TYR A 1010 35.56 -10.71 -24.43
CA TYR A 1010 36.04 -12.05 -24.08
C TYR A 1010 36.85 -12.06 -22.78
N TRP A 1011 37.71 -11.06 -22.56
CA TRP A 1011 38.71 -11.06 -21.49
C TRP A 1011 38.12 -10.74 -20.11
N CYS A 1012 37.16 -9.84 -20.03
CA CYS A 1012 36.63 -9.31 -18.78
C CYS A 1012 35.83 -10.36 -17.96
N PRO A 1013 34.80 -11.06 -18.47
CA PRO A 1013 34.14 -12.16 -17.74
C PRO A 1013 35.08 -13.36 -17.47
N ASN A 1014 36.21 -13.44 -18.20
CA ASN A 1014 37.25 -14.44 -17.99
C ASN A 1014 38.44 -13.92 -17.16
N ARG A 1015 38.40 -12.69 -16.62
CA ARG A 1015 39.57 -11.97 -16.08
C ARG A 1015 40.35 -12.75 -15.03
N ALA A 1016 39.66 -13.46 -14.12
CA ALA A 1016 40.33 -14.22 -13.09
C ALA A 1016 40.90 -15.56 -13.61
N LYS A 1017 40.27 -16.19 -14.61
CA LYS A 1017 40.84 -17.37 -15.30
C LYS A 1017 42.14 -16.98 -16.01
N ILE A 1018 42.11 -15.82 -16.70
CA ILE A 1018 43.26 -15.22 -17.39
C ILE A 1018 44.34 -14.79 -16.39
N THR A 1019 43.96 -14.17 -15.27
CA THR A 1019 44.87 -13.79 -14.17
C THR A 1019 45.54 -15.00 -13.54
N LEU A 1020 44.79 -16.08 -13.25
CA LEU A 1020 45.36 -17.34 -12.77
C LEU A 1020 46.31 -17.97 -13.80
N GLY A 1021 45.97 -17.88 -15.10
CA GLY A 1021 46.87 -18.25 -16.21
C GLY A 1021 48.15 -17.42 -16.23
N ALA A 1022 48.05 -16.09 -16.06
CA ALA A 1022 49.18 -15.17 -15.99
C ALA A 1022 50.08 -15.44 -14.77
N ILE A 1023 49.49 -15.71 -13.60
CA ILE A 1023 50.21 -16.11 -12.38
C ILE A 1023 50.92 -17.45 -12.59
N ALA A 1024 50.24 -18.44 -13.18
CA ALA A 1024 50.85 -19.74 -13.48
C ALA A 1024 52.02 -19.62 -14.49
N LEU A 1025 51.85 -18.78 -15.53
CA LEU A 1025 52.90 -18.47 -16.50
C LEU A 1025 54.08 -17.75 -15.84
N PHE A 1026 53.83 -16.74 -15.00
CA PHE A 1026 54.88 -16.03 -14.26
C PHE A 1026 55.66 -16.98 -13.33
N VAL A 1027 54.97 -17.85 -12.60
CA VAL A 1027 55.62 -18.88 -11.75
C VAL A 1027 56.44 -19.84 -12.60
N LEU A 1028 55.93 -20.30 -13.75
CA LEU A 1028 56.66 -21.18 -14.67
C LEU A 1028 57.93 -20.51 -15.21
N VAL A 1029 57.82 -19.27 -15.69
CA VAL A 1029 58.95 -18.46 -16.19
C VAL A 1029 59.97 -18.21 -15.08
N GLY A 1030 59.52 -17.88 -13.86
CA GLY A 1030 60.39 -17.70 -12.70
C GLY A 1030 61.11 -18.98 -12.28
N VAL A 1031 60.43 -20.14 -12.30
CA VAL A 1031 61.05 -21.44 -12.00
C VAL A 1031 62.04 -21.86 -13.08
N LEU A 1032 61.74 -21.64 -14.37
CA LEU A 1032 62.68 -21.88 -15.46
C LEU A 1032 63.93 -20.99 -15.34
N THR A 1033 63.73 -19.69 -15.09
CA THR A 1033 64.80 -18.71 -14.88
C THR A 1033 65.64 -19.01 -13.63
N TRP A 1034 65.05 -19.56 -12.56
CA TRP A 1034 65.83 -20.08 -11.44
C TRP A 1034 66.64 -21.31 -11.90
N ARG A 1035 65.99 -22.29 -12.53
CA ARG A 1035 66.61 -23.59 -12.83
C ARG A 1035 67.73 -23.51 -13.85
N SER A 1036 67.74 -22.54 -14.78
CA SER A 1036 68.85 -22.33 -15.71
C SER A 1036 70.18 -22.09 -15.00
N PHE A 1037 70.20 -21.37 -13.87
CA PHE A 1037 71.42 -21.15 -13.08
C PHE A 1037 72.03 -22.43 -12.48
N TYR A 1038 71.29 -23.55 -12.46
CA TYR A 1038 71.72 -24.81 -11.85
C TYR A 1038 71.69 -26.01 -12.80
N SER A 1039 71.21 -25.85 -14.04
CA SER A 1039 71.07 -26.93 -15.01
C SER A 1039 71.22 -26.42 -16.43
N GLY A 1040 72.25 -26.93 -17.13
CA GLY A 1040 72.49 -26.60 -18.53
C GLY A 1040 71.34 -26.99 -19.47
N LEU A 1041 70.50 -27.97 -19.11
CA LEU A 1041 69.30 -28.30 -19.90
C LEU A 1041 68.19 -27.25 -19.70
N ALA A 1042 68.02 -26.74 -18.49
CA ALA A 1042 67.08 -25.66 -18.21
C ALA A 1042 67.54 -24.34 -18.87
N ASP A 1043 68.84 -24.07 -18.88
CA ASP A 1043 69.43 -22.92 -19.58
C ASP A 1043 69.20 -23.00 -21.11
N GLN A 1044 69.38 -24.18 -21.70
CA GLN A 1044 69.11 -24.39 -23.13
C GLN A 1044 67.63 -24.14 -23.50
N LEU A 1045 66.70 -24.60 -22.66
CA LEU A 1045 65.26 -24.35 -22.84
C LEU A 1045 64.85 -22.89 -22.56
N ALA A 1046 65.47 -22.26 -21.57
CA ALA A 1046 65.16 -20.89 -21.17
C ALA A 1046 65.65 -19.84 -22.19
N PHE A 1047 66.89 -19.98 -22.66
CA PHE A 1047 67.60 -18.89 -23.36
C PHE A 1047 68.26 -19.27 -24.70
N ARG A 1048 68.64 -20.53 -24.94
CA ARG A 1048 69.50 -20.88 -26.09
C ARG A 1048 68.77 -20.91 -27.44
N PHE A 1049 67.45 -21.09 -27.47
CA PHE A 1049 66.67 -20.83 -28.68
C PHE A 1049 66.66 -19.32 -28.95
N MET A 1050 67.67 -18.85 -29.68
CA MET A 1050 68.06 -17.44 -29.81
C MET A 1050 66.96 -16.46 -30.27
N TRP A 1051 65.86 -16.97 -30.83
CA TRP A 1051 64.68 -16.19 -31.25
C TRP A 1051 63.37 -16.60 -30.55
N ILE A 1052 63.35 -17.68 -29.75
CA ILE A 1052 62.15 -18.26 -29.12
C ILE A 1052 62.46 -18.89 -27.75
N GLY A 1053 63.37 -18.28 -26.97
CA GLY A 1053 63.68 -18.76 -25.62
C GLY A 1053 62.44 -18.66 -24.73
N LEU A 1054 62.06 -19.75 -24.05
CA LEU A 1054 60.77 -19.84 -23.32
C LEU A 1054 60.61 -18.75 -22.24
N VAL A 1055 61.71 -18.24 -21.70
CA VAL A 1055 61.68 -17.12 -20.75
C VAL A 1055 61.35 -15.80 -21.47
N TRP A 1056 61.90 -15.55 -22.66
CA TRP A 1056 61.61 -14.33 -23.42
C TRP A 1056 60.19 -14.33 -23.98
N SER A 1057 59.76 -15.41 -24.63
CA SER A 1057 58.39 -15.52 -25.13
C SER A 1057 57.37 -15.55 -23.99
N GLY A 1058 57.67 -16.23 -22.88
CA GLY A 1058 56.83 -16.22 -21.68
C GLY A 1058 56.66 -14.83 -21.06
N ASN A 1059 57.73 -14.02 -20.99
CA ASN A 1059 57.62 -12.63 -20.55
C ASN A 1059 56.86 -11.75 -21.55
N VAL A 1060 57.03 -11.92 -22.86
CA VAL A 1060 56.27 -11.17 -23.88
C VAL A 1060 54.78 -11.49 -23.81
N VAL A 1061 54.42 -12.78 -23.70
CA VAL A 1061 53.02 -13.20 -23.50
C VAL A 1061 52.49 -12.62 -22.19
N LEU A 1062 53.24 -12.71 -21.09
CA LEU A 1062 52.82 -12.16 -19.80
C LEU A 1062 52.62 -10.64 -19.84
N ILE A 1063 53.52 -9.87 -20.49
CA ILE A 1063 53.35 -8.43 -20.69
C ILE A 1063 52.11 -8.15 -21.53
N GLY A 1064 51.88 -8.90 -22.61
CA GLY A 1064 50.67 -8.77 -23.43
C GLY A 1064 49.39 -9.06 -22.64
N THR A 1065 49.39 -10.12 -21.83
CA THR A 1065 48.27 -10.45 -20.95
C THR A 1065 48.02 -9.37 -19.90
N LEU A 1066 49.07 -8.85 -19.26
CA LEU A 1066 48.94 -7.77 -18.27
C LEU A 1066 48.55 -6.43 -18.91
N PHE A 1067 48.95 -6.18 -20.15
CA PHE A 1067 48.55 -5.00 -20.93
C PHE A 1067 47.07 -5.05 -21.30
N ILE A 1068 46.60 -6.20 -21.82
CA ILE A 1068 45.17 -6.37 -22.15
C ILE A 1068 44.33 -6.32 -20.87
N LEU A 1069 44.76 -6.96 -19.77
CA LEU A 1069 44.11 -6.78 -18.47
C LEU A 1069 44.10 -5.31 -18.03
N ALA A 1070 45.22 -4.59 -18.11
CA ALA A 1070 45.25 -3.16 -17.74
C ALA A 1070 44.48 -2.23 -18.68
N THR A 1071 44.08 -2.69 -19.88
CA THR A 1071 43.34 -1.90 -20.88
C THR A 1071 41.84 -2.20 -20.83
N CYS A 1072 41.47 -3.48 -20.73
CA CYS A 1072 40.09 -3.95 -20.66
C CYS A 1072 39.51 -3.96 -19.23
N ASP A 1073 40.34 -3.66 -18.22
CA ASP A 1073 39.97 -3.62 -16.81
C ASP A 1073 40.76 -2.48 -16.13
N PRO A 1074 40.41 -1.20 -16.41
CA PRO A 1074 41.15 -0.04 -15.91
C PRO A 1074 41.10 0.09 -14.37
N HIS A 1075 40.07 -0.46 -13.73
CA HIS A 1075 39.94 -0.51 -12.27
C HIS A 1075 40.94 -1.49 -11.62
N ALA A 1076 41.42 -2.50 -12.35
CA ALA A 1076 42.55 -3.29 -11.88
C ALA A 1076 43.84 -2.46 -11.96
N VAL A 1077 44.20 -1.83 -10.85
CA VAL A 1077 45.45 -1.05 -10.75
C VAL A 1077 46.70 -1.94 -10.74
N TRP A 1078 46.56 -3.21 -10.32
CA TRP A 1078 47.70 -4.12 -10.13
C TRP A 1078 48.35 -4.66 -11.42
N PRO A 1079 47.65 -5.03 -12.52
CA PRO A 1079 48.27 -5.52 -13.74
C PRO A 1079 49.14 -4.44 -14.39
N GLY A 1080 48.66 -3.20 -14.44
CA GLY A 1080 49.42 -2.06 -14.96
C GLY A 1080 50.70 -1.80 -14.15
N ARG A 1081 50.60 -1.73 -12.82
CA ARG A 1081 51.78 -1.58 -11.94
C ARG A 1081 52.76 -2.74 -12.07
N PHE A 1082 52.26 -3.98 -12.16
CA PHE A 1082 53.08 -5.19 -12.27
C PHE A 1082 53.75 -5.31 -13.66
N MET A 1083 53.04 -4.96 -14.73
CA MET A 1083 53.57 -4.87 -16.10
C MET A 1083 54.75 -3.88 -16.14
N TRP A 1084 54.56 -2.66 -15.63
CA TRP A 1084 55.63 -1.66 -15.60
C TRP A 1084 56.82 -2.11 -14.75
N ALA A 1085 56.58 -2.70 -13.58
CA ALA A 1085 57.64 -3.26 -12.75
C ALA A 1085 58.44 -4.36 -13.49
N LEU A 1086 57.74 -5.24 -14.22
CA LEU A 1086 58.36 -6.33 -14.98
C LEU A 1086 59.15 -5.80 -16.20
N ILE A 1087 58.64 -4.80 -16.91
CA ILE A 1087 59.36 -4.08 -17.97
C ILE A 1087 60.64 -3.42 -17.40
N TRP A 1088 60.55 -2.74 -16.26
CA TRP A 1088 61.71 -2.14 -15.59
C TRP A 1088 62.77 -3.18 -15.17
N VAL A 1089 62.35 -4.32 -14.61
CA VAL A 1089 63.26 -5.41 -14.23
C VAL A 1089 63.95 -6.00 -15.45
N LEU A 1090 63.23 -6.26 -16.54
CA LEU A 1090 63.82 -6.78 -17.79
C LEU A 1090 64.77 -5.77 -18.43
N GLY A 1091 64.40 -4.49 -18.47
CA GLY A 1091 65.26 -3.40 -18.95
C GLY A 1091 66.55 -3.29 -18.13
N PHE A 1092 66.44 -3.33 -16.80
CA PHE A 1092 67.60 -3.33 -15.91
C PHE A 1092 68.50 -4.57 -16.11
N MET A 1093 67.92 -5.77 -16.28
CA MET A 1093 68.68 -6.97 -16.61
C MET A 1093 69.41 -6.86 -17.96
N LEU A 1094 68.77 -6.29 -18.99
CA LEU A 1094 69.39 -6.05 -20.30
C LEU A 1094 70.55 -5.04 -20.21
N VAL A 1095 70.38 -3.96 -19.47
CA VAL A 1095 71.44 -2.96 -19.21
C VAL A 1095 72.61 -3.58 -18.44
N LEU A 1096 72.34 -4.34 -17.36
CA LEU A 1096 73.38 -5.04 -16.60
C LEU A 1096 74.13 -6.08 -17.44
N ASN A 1097 73.42 -6.89 -18.22
CA ASN A 1097 74.03 -7.89 -19.12
C ASN A 1097 74.90 -7.21 -20.18
N SER A 1098 74.41 -6.13 -20.80
CA SER A 1098 75.17 -5.35 -21.78
C SER A 1098 76.42 -4.71 -21.16
N TYR A 1099 76.30 -4.13 -19.96
CA TYR A 1099 77.43 -3.58 -19.21
C TYR A 1099 78.45 -4.66 -18.81
N GLN A 1100 77.99 -5.84 -18.36
CA GLN A 1100 78.87 -6.95 -18.02
C GLN A 1100 79.59 -7.52 -19.26
N ARG A 1101 78.91 -7.66 -20.41
CA ARG A 1101 79.54 -8.05 -21.68
C ARG A 1101 80.55 -7.02 -22.18
N PHE A 1102 80.25 -5.73 -22.03
CA PHE A 1102 81.17 -4.66 -22.38
C PHE A 1102 82.41 -4.65 -21.47
N LYS A 1103 82.23 -4.80 -20.16
CA LYS A 1103 83.30 -4.75 -19.15
C LYS A 1103 84.17 -6.00 -19.11
N ASN A 1104 83.57 -7.18 -19.22
CA ASN A 1104 84.24 -8.48 -19.02
C ASN A 1104 84.58 -9.16 -20.36
N GLY A 1105 84.22 -8.56 -21.49
CA GLY A 1105 84.26 -9.18 -22.82
C GLY A 1105 83.11 -10.17 -23.05
N PRO A 1106 83.02 -10.76 -24.26
CA PRO A 1106 82.14 -11.89 -24.48
C PRO A 1106 82.60 -13.06 -23.59
N MET A 1107 81.76 -13.43 -22.62
CA MET A 1107 81.99 -14.65 -21.83
C MET A 1107 81.98 -15.86 -22.78
N PRO A 1108 82.95 -16.80 -22.64
CA PRO A 1108 82.94 -18.06 -23.38
C PRO A 1108 81.81 -19.00 -22.93
#